data_AF-A0A3S0IKK1-F1
#
_entry.id   AF-A0A3S0IKK1-F1
#
_cell.length_a   1.000
_cell.length_b   1.000
_cell.length_c   1.000
_cell.angle_alpha   90.00
_cell.angle_beta   90.00
_cell.angle_gamma   90.00
#
_symmetry.space_group_name_H-M   'P 1'
#
loop_
_entity.id
_entity.type
_entity.pdbx_description
1 polymer ?
#
loop_
_entity_poly.entity_id
_entity_poly.type
_entity_poly.pdbx_seq_one_letter_code
_entity_poly.pdbx_strand_id
1 'polypeptide(L)'
;MQKLWVFLVLFLGTQLFAQENNDHLTATIIGSGSPKFNTQRSGPSVLIAYKNTRILVDMGNGTQANLNKNNTRIKDIDGFLFTHHHLDHNEEFAPIFIQSLLGGNKTFFAGPKQTTSIIDNILDMYEEDIAYRLSKSGRSLNDVTSNYTAKNLTGNTAFYIGDIKITYTAVNHAIATLAYRFDVGDESIVISGDLTYSKSLPILANNADYLIMDSGGAIELGKKRNALKGRNNRNNNSGRNRNGKQTKQKAHVNLVESSQMAKEANARNLVLTHFNFTNVDEEATTSEIRKNYIGNVLYAKDLMVVPLVDEVHSHDGITHSHNNEHLPKIKNFAKEKLPLQNKVSITENKQHDVRIIKSNAIPNHTVGQFPTRGNPNKIAEQDKVYTVDLTPELAGKITYVYDLGIDSGRPSYVFGVAINGVKFEPSANEYFRNTETNEPNYEWTLEPLSEEVNLGEDYNNAHVQPNGEYHYHGTPTGLVANFDENKMTLVGWAADGFPMYYKMGYKDPMDANSEVVQLRSSYTLREGERPGDSISAPNGTYSGKYVRDYEYKNNFGDLDECNGRTGVTPEFPNGTYYYVVSDEFPSASRCFMGTPSNDFKVGGRRIQTQEGQNNPQRRQQKPIANQTPNTPPNFLNMLEKMDSNEDGKISQSEAKGRLKENFSNRDKNNDGYITEDEMTRRGR
;
A
#
# COMPACT_ATOMS: atom_id res chain seq x y z
N MET A 1 62.83 34.84 14.27
CA MET A 1 61.70 34.78 15.22
C MET A 1 60.43 34.52 14.42
N GLN A 2 59.83 33.33 14.61
CA GLN A 2 58.58 32.90 13.98
C GLN A 2 57.41 33.78 14.43
N LYS A 3 56.52 34.13 13.49
CA LYS A 3 55.10 34.40 13.78
C LYS A 3 54.27 33.67 12.72
N LEU A 4 53.65 32.57 13.16
CA LEU A 4 52.59 31.88 12.43
C LEU A 4 51.41 32.82 12.23
N TRP A 5 50.89 32.88 11.00
CA TRP A 5 49.52 33.32 10.73
C TRP A 5 48.72 32.10 10.28
N VAL A 6 47.78 31.69 11.13
CA VAL A 6 46.80 30.63 10.83
C VAL A 6 45.68 31.26 10.01
N PHE A 7 45.52 30.82 8.77
CA PHE A 7 44.32 31.10 7.98
C PHE A 7 43.21 30.14 8.44
N LEU A 8 42.20 30.68 9.13
CA LEU A 8 40.95 29.96 9.40
C LEU A 8 39.99 30.21 8.23
N VAL A 9 39.88 29.23 7.32
CA VAL A 9 38.85 29.25 6.27
C VAL A 9 37.54 28.79 6.90
N LEU A 10 36.68 29.75 7.25
CA LEU A 10 35.28 29.51 7.58
C LEU A 10 34.53 29.16 6.29
N PHE A 11 34.29 27.88 6.04
CA PHE A 11 33.26 27.43 5.13
C PHE A 11 31.90 27.78 5.75
N LEU A 12 31.33 28.93 5.39
CA LEU A 12 29.88 29.14 5.50
C LEU A 12 29.23 28.20 4.48
N GLY A 13 28.88 26.99 4.93
CA GLY A 13 27.91 26.17 4.24
C GLY A 13 26.56 26.87 4.32
N THR A 14 26.17 27.59 3.28
CA THR A 14 24.77 27.94 3.04
C THR A 14 24.04 26.62 2.81
N GLN A 15 23.37 26.10 3.84
CA GLN A 15 22.28 25.17 3.62
C GLN A 15 21.20 25.94 2.86
N LEU A 16 21.24 25.83 1.54
CA LEU A 16 20.08 26.03 0.70
C LEU A 16 19.09 24.95 1.11
N PHE A 17 18.15 25.30 1.98
CA PHE A 17 16.94 24.52 2.18
C PHE A 17 16.18 24.56 0.87
N ALA A 18 16.38 23.55 0.03
CA ALA A 18 15.47 23.25 -1.05
C ALA A 18 14.14 22.86 -0.38
N GLN A 19 13.18 23.78 -0.37
CA GLN A 19 11.78 23.45 -0.15
C GLN A 19 11.42 22.45 -1.24
N GLU A 20 11.10 21.20 -0.87
CA GLU A 20 10.59 20.23 -1.83
C GLU A 20 9.39 20.86 -2.53
N ASN A 21 9.54 21.12 -3.83
CA ASN A 21 8.41 21.50 -4.66
C ASN A 21 7.53 20.26 -4.78
N ASN A 22 6.46 20.19 -3.99
CA ASN A 22 5.43 19.18 -4.18
C ASN A 22 4.76 19.44 -5.53
N ASP A 23 5.06 18.60 -6.52
CA ASP A 23 4.42 18.63 -7.84
C ASP A 23 3.01 18.01 -7.84
N HIS A 24 2.50 17.62 -6.66
CA HIS A 24 1.16 17.09 -6.44
C HIS A 24 0.32 17.99 -5.52
N LEU A 25 -0.98 18.05 -5.78
CA LEU A 25 -1.98 18.67 -4.92
C LEU A 25 -2.16 17.82 -3.67
N THR A 26 -1.87 18.42 -2.52
CA THR A 26 -1.93 17.76 -1.21
C THR A 26 -2.86 18.49 -0.26
N ALA A 27 -3.48 17.75 0.66
CA ALA A 27 -4.19 18.28 1.81
C ALA A 27 -3.64 17.64 3.09
N THR A 28 -3.07 18.49 3.96
CA THR A 28 -2.70 18.09 5.32
C THR A 28 -3.85 18.42 6.25
N ILE A 29 -4.37 17.42 6.97
CA ILE A 29 -5.37 17.61 8.01
C ILE A 29 -4.68 18.24 9.22
N ILE A 30 -4.69 19.57 9.31
CA ILE A 30 -4.09 20.28 10.43
C ILE A 30 -4.85 20.01 11.72
N GLY A 31 -6.17 19.84 11.65
CA GLY A 31 -6.98 19.42 12.80
C GLY A 31 -8.23 18.66 12.36
N SER A 32 -8.52 17.59 13.09
CA SER A 32 -9.55 16.59 12.76
C SER A 32 -10.70 16.52 13.78
N GLY A 33 -10.66 17.35 14.81
CA GLY A 33 -11.60 17.43 15.91
C GLY A 33 -12.82 18.28 15.60
N SER A 34 -13.60 18.58 16.63
CA SER A 34 -14.89 19.28 16.58
C SER A 34 -14.96 20.27 17.75
N PRO A 35 -16.08 20.98 18.03
CA PRO A 35 -16.13 21.97 19.12
C PRO A 35 -15.84 21.38 20.51
N LYS A 36 -15.94 20.06 20.66
CA LYS A 36 -15.60 19.39 21.91
C LYS A 36 -14.08 19.27 22.02
N PHE A 37 -13.51 20.02 22.97
CA PHE A 37 -12.09 19.97 23.30
C PHE A 37 -11.57 18.53 23.44
N ASN A 38 -10.46 18.25 22.75
CA ASN A 38 -9.79 16.97 22.75
C ASN A 38 -8.28 17.18 22.68
N THR A 39 -7.54 16.58 23.62
CA THR A 39 -6.07 16.74 23.67
C THR A 39 -5.33 16.03 22.54
N GLN A 40 -6.02 15.13 21.81
CA GLN A 40 -5.46 14.35 20.71
C GLN A 40 -5.99 14.78 19.33
N ARG A 41 -6.97 15.68 19.28
CA ARG A 41 -7.55 16.18 18.02
C ARG A 41 -7.82 17.68 18.12
N SER A 42 -7.07 18.45 17.36
CA SER A 42 -7.26 19.89 17.20
C SER A 42 -8.54 20.17 16.41
N GLY A 43 -9.14 21.34 16.60
CA GLY A 43 -10.34 21.77 15.87
C GLY A 43 -10.15 21.79 14.34
N PRO A 44 -11.24 21.83 13.56
CA PRO A 44 -11.21 21.72 12.10
C PRO A 44 -10.22 22.67 11.44
N SER A 45 -9.30 22.10 10.66
CA SER A 45 -8.35 22.87 9.84
C SER A 45 -7.68 21.97 8.81
N VAL A 46 -7.58 22.42 7.57
CA VAL A 46 -6.93 21.68 6.47
C VAL A 46 -6.01 22.60 5.68
N LEU A 47 -4.76 22.22 5.50
CA LEU A 47 -3.78 22.94 4.69
C LEU A 47 -3.70 22.29 3.30
N ILE A 48 -4.17 23.00 2.28
CA ILE A 48 -3.99 22.65 0.87
C ILE A 48 -2.64 23.19 0.38
N ALA A 49 -1.87 22.36 -0.32
CA ALA A 49 -0.57 22.73 -0.85
C ALA A 49 -0.34 22.20 -2.26
N TYR A 50 0.23 23.04 -3.13
CA TYR A 50 0.73 22.66 -4.45
C TYR A 50 1.92 23.56 -4.80
N LYS A 51 3.07 22.97 -5.15
CA LYS A 51 4.36 23.67 -5.32
C LYS A 51 4.68 24.56 -4.11
N ASN A 52 4.68 25.88 -4.32
CA ASN A 52 4.91 26.89 -3.29
C ASN A 52 3.61 27.52 -2.76
N THR A 53 2.47 27.23 -3.37
CA THR A 53 1.18 27.76 -2.91
C THR A 53 0.71 27.02 -1.66
N ARG A 54 0.26 27.75 -0.65
CA ARG A 54 -0.31 27.21 0.60
C ARG A 54 -1.63 27.91 0.91
N ILE A 55 -2.68 27.12 1.17
CA ILE A 55 -4.02 27.61 1.46
C ILE A 55 -4.56 26.90 2.70
N LEU A 56 -4.88 27.64 3.74
CA LEU A 56 -5.47 27.09 4.97
C LEU A 56 -6.99 27.23 4.93
N VAL A 57 -7.70 26.14 5.15
CA VAL A 57 -9.16 26.09 5.22
C VAL A 57 -9.55 25.80 6.66
N ASP A 58 -10.27 26.75 7.27
CA ASP A 58 -10.64 26.78 8.69
C ASP A 58 -9.44 26.77 9.67
N MET A 59 -9.66 27.34 10.86
CA MET A 59 -8.63 27.66 11.86
C MET A 59 -9.14 27.43 13.29
N GLY A 60 -9.56 26.20 13.59
CA GLY A 60 -9.98 25.79 14.93
C GLY A 60 -8.88 25.77 16.00
N ASN A 61 -9.26 25.47 17.24
CA ASN A 61 -8.30 25.37 18.35
C ASN A 61 -7.20 24.33 18.09
N GLY A 62 -5.93 24.69 18.29
CA GLY A 62 -4.77 23.83 18.06
C GLY A 62 -4.13 23.96 16.68
N THR A 63 -4.74 24.72 15.75
CA THR A 63 -4.22 24.93 14.38
C THR A 63 -2.77 25.41 14.36
N GLN A 64 -2.40 26.44 15.13
CA GLN A 64 -1.03 26.97 15.15
C GLN A 64 -0.01 25.95 15.67
N ALA A 65 -0.39 25.17 16.69
CA ALA A 65 0.48 24.13 17.23
C ALA A 65 0.78 23.06 16.18
N ASN A 66 -0.23 22.64 15.42
CA ASN A 66 -0.07 21.64 14.37
C ASN A 66 0.57 22.20 13.10
N LEU A 67 0.32 23.46 12.71
CA LEU A 67 1.09 24.13 11.66
C LEU A 67 2.59 24.16 12.00
N ASN A 68 2.93 24.43 13.26
CA ASN A 68 4.33 24.41 13.71
C ASN A 68 4.93 23.00 13.65
N LYS A 69 4.19 21.96 14.06
CA LYS A 69 4.63 20.56 13.89
C LYS A 69 4.81 20.17 12.41
N ASN A 70 3.98 20.72 11.53
CA ASN A 70 4.07 20.56 10.07
C ASN A 70 5.13 21.46 9.42
N ASN A 71 5.97 22.16 10.20
CA ASN A 71 6.96 23.12 9.71
C ASN A 71 6.40 24.20 8.77
N THR A 72 5.11 24.52 8.89
CA THR A 72 4.43 25.53 8.08
C THR A 72 4.35 26.84 8.85
N ARG A 73 5.03 27.88 8.37
CA ARG A 73 4.95 29.21 8.99
C ARG A 73 3.73 29.92 8.44
N ILE A 74 2.95 30.57 9.32
CA ILE A 74 1.74 31.32 8.96
C ILE A 74 2.02 32.36 7.86
N LYS A 75 3.18 33.02 7.92
CA LYS A 75 3.61 34.01 6.92
C LYS A 75 3.81 33.44 5.52
N ASP A 76 3.98 32.13 5.36
CA ASP A 76 4.17 31.46 4.07
C ASP A 76 2.82 30.96 3.47
N ILE A 77 1.69 31.29 4.10
CA ILE A 77 0.35 30.91 3.62
C ILE A 77 -0.20 32.02 2.73
N ASP A 78 -0.58 31.68 1.50
CA ASP A 78 -1.08 32.61 0.48
C ASP A 78 -2.59 32.85 0.59
N GLY A 79 -3.33 31.87 1.12
CA GLY A 79 -4.78 31.90 1.19
C GLY A 79 -5.34 31.39 2.52
N PHE A 80 -6.36 32.06 3.03
CA PHE A 80 -7.15 31.63 4.19
C PHE A 80 -8.62 31.59 3.79
N LEU A 81 -9.20 30.40 3.82
CA LEU A 81 -10.58 30.15 3.43
C LEU A 81 -11.40 29.71 4.63
N PHE A 82 -12.63 30.20 4.73
CA PHE A 82 -13.58 29.83 5.79
C PHE A 82 -14.73 29.05 5.19
N THR A 83 -15.01 27.85 5.68
CA THR A 83 -16.25 27.14 5.34
C THR A 83 -17.44 27.87 5.94
N HIS A 84 -17.37 28.21 7.23
CA HIS A 84 -18.38 28.96 7.97
C HIS A 84 -17.83 29.58 9.27
N HIS A 85 -18.64 30.44 9.89
CA HIS A 85 -18.25 31.25 11.06
C HIS A 85 -18.74 30.66 12.39
N HIS A 86 -18.72 29.33 12.54
CA HIS A 86 -18.81 28.72 13.88
C HIS A 86 -17.47 28.81 14.60
N LEU A 87 -17.53 28.93 15.92
CA LEU A 87 -16.36 29.22 16.75
C LEU A 87 -15.25 28.17 16.58
N ASP A 88 -15.58 26.89 16.58
CA ASP A 88 -14.63 25.78 16.45
C ASP A 88 -13.89 25.73 15.11
N HIS A 89 -14.35 26.45 14.08
CA HIS A 89 -13.65 26.62 12.80
C HIS A 89 -12.81 27.91 12.76
N ASN A 90 -12.84 28.75 13.81
CA ASN A 90 -12.32 30.12 13.79
C ASN A 90 -11.52 30.52 15.05
N GLU A 91 -11.46 29.67 16.07
CA GLU A 91 -10.88 29.96 17.39
C GLU A 91 -9.45 30.54 17.35
N GLU A 92 -8.65 30.18 16.36
CA GLU A 92 -7.28 30.68 16.21
C GLU A 92 -7.12 31.72 15.09
N PHE A 93 -8.22 32.20 14.49
CA PHE A 93 -8.14 33.13 13.38
C PHE A 93 -7.49 34.46 13.77
N ALA A 94 -7.87 35.08 14.89
CA ALA A 94 -7.32 36.37 15.29
C ALA A 94 -5.77 36.39 15.41
N PRO A 95 -5.13 35.48 16.17
CA PRO A 95 -3.67 35.45 16.23
C PRO A 95 -3.01 35.04 14.90
N ILE A 96 -3.65 34.20 14.07
CA ILE A 96 -3.15 33.83 12.74
C ILE A 96 -3.19 35.03 11.79
N PHE A 97 -4.30 35.77 11.77
CA PHE A 97 -4.46 36.97 10.93
C PHE A 97 -3.42 38.03 11.28
N ILE A 98 -3.23 38.33 12.57
CA ILE A 98 -2.23 39.32 13.00
C ILE A 98 -0.81 38.88 12.56
N GLN A 99 -0.47 37.61 12.70
CA GLN A 99 0.84 37.10 12.24
C GLN A 99 1.02 37.17 10.73
N SER A 100 -0.03 36.85 9.95
CA SER A 100 -0.04 36.99 8.49
C SER A 100 0.12 38.47 8.08
N LEU A 101 -0.66 39.38 8.68
CA LEU A 101 -0.63 40.81 8.43
C LEU A 101 0.74 41.43 8.68
N LEU A 102 1.38 41.06 9.79
CA LEU A 102 2.72 41.55 10.16
C LEU A 102 3.83 41.00 9.24
N GLY A 103 3.53 39.98 8.46
CA GLY A 103 4.38 39.47 7.38
C GLY A 103 4.57 40.48 6.25
N GLY A 104 5.19 40.01 5.16
CA GLY A 104 5.38 40.81 3.93
C GLY A 104 4.73 40.19 2.69
N ASN A 105 4.07 39.04 2.84
CA ASN A 105 3.48 38.31 1.73
C ASN A 105 2.06 38.77 1.45
N LYS A 106 1.68 38.79 0.17
CA LYS A 106 0.30 39.08 -0.23
C LYS A 106 -0.58 37.89 0.06
N THR A 107 -1.60 38.11 0.88
CA THR A 107 -2.48 37.05 1.38
C THR A 107 -3.94 37.28 0.95
N PHE A 108 -4.66 36.23 0.60
CA PHE A 108 -6.08 36.30 0.26
C PHE A 108 -6.95 35.66 1.34
N PHE A 109 -7.96 36.39 1.83
CA PHE A 109 -8.95 35.89 2.79
C PHE A 109 -10.32 35.79 2.13
N ALA A 110 -10.98 34.63 2.21
CA ALA A 110 -12.32 34.50 1.63
C ALA A 110 -13.19 33.48 2.35
N GLY A 111 -14.49 33.73 2.38
CA GLY A 111 -15.43 32.89 3.13
C GLY A 111 -16.87 33.34 2.93
N PRO A 112 -17.84 32.80 3.66
CA PRO A 112 -19.22 33.25 3.59
C PRO A 112 -19.37 34.69 4.10
N LYS A 113 -20.60 35.19 4.08
CA LYS A 113 -20.97 36.52 4.59
C LYS A 113 -20.36 36.73 5.99
N GLN A 114 -19.84 37.94 6.24
CA GLN A 114 -19.16 38.42 7.47
C GLN A 114 -17.65 38.20 7.54
N THR A 115 -17.04 37.51 6.57
CA THR A 115 -15.57 37.34 6.52
C THR A 115 -14.81 38.67 6.59
N THR A 116 -15.23 39.66 5.80
CA THR A 116 -14.60 40.99 5.81
C THR A 116 -14.81 41.73 7.14
N SER A 117 -16.03 41.66 7.69
CA SER A 117 -16.38 42.33 8.95
C SER A 117 -15.64 41.73 10.15
N ILE A 118 -15.36 40.42 10.16
CA ILE A 118 -14.56 39.79 11.20
C ILE A 118 -13.12 40.32 11.16
N ILE A 119 -12.54 40.49 9.97
CA ILE A 119 -11.22 41.09 9.82
C ILE A 119 -11.21 42.52 10.32
N ASP A 120 -12.18 43.34 9.91
CA ASP A 120 -12.30 44.74 10.36
C ASP A 120 -12.40 44.81 11.89
N ASN A 121 -13.18 43.92 12.51
CA ASN A 121 -13.32 43.85 13.97
C ASN A 121 -12.04 43.38 14.67
N ILE A 122 -11.24 42.49 14.08
CA ILE A 122 -9.94 42.08 14.66
C ILE A 122 -8.96 43.26 14.61
N LEU A 123 -8.94 44.01 13.51
CA LEU A 123 -8.12 45.21 13.39
C LEU A 123 -8.49 46.27 14.43
N ASP A 124 -9.78 46.51 14.63
CA ASP A 124 -10.31 47.43 15.64
C ASP A 124 -9.99 46.96 17.07
N MET A 125 -10.30 45.69 17.38
CA MET A 125 -10.11 45.12 18.72
C MET A 125 -8.64 45.04 19.15
N TYR A 126 -7.70 44.87 18.20
CA TYR A 126 -6.27 44.76 18.47
C TYR A 126 -5.44 45.92 17.91
N GLU A 127 -6.06 47.08 17.66
CA GLU A 127 -5.38 48.24 17.04
C GLU A 127 -4.09 48.61 17.79
N GLU A 128 -4.15 48.73 19.13
CA GLU A 128 -3.00 49.10 19.96
C GLU A 128 -1.84 48.08 19.88
N ASP A 129 -2.14 46.77 19.91
CA ASP A 129 -1.12 45.71 19.85
C ASP A 129 -0.49 45.64 18.45
N ILE A 130 -1.31 45.75 17.39
CA ILE A 130 -0.85 45.79 16.00
C ILE A 130 0.06 47.00 15.78
N ALA A 131 -0.36 48.19 16.22
CA ALA A 131 0.42 49.42 16.13
C ALA A 131 1.76 49.30 16.88
N TYR A 132 1.73 48.76 18.10
CA TYR A 132 2.95 48.49 18.88
C TYR A 132 3.92 47.58 18.13
N ARG A 133 3.45 46.46 17.57
CA ARG A 133 4.31 45.51 16.83
C ARG A 133 4.91 46.11 15.57
N LEU A 134 4.10 46.84 14.81
CA LEU A 134 4.54 47.50 13.58
C LEU A 134 5.61 48.57 13.87
N SER A 135 5.45 49.32 14.97
CA SER A 135 6.42 50.33 15.41
C SER A 135 7.84 49.77 15.61
N LYS A 136 7.98 48.50 16.02
CA LYS A 136 9.29 47.83 16.18
C LYS A 136 10.04 47.66 14.86
N SER A 137 9.32 47.70 13.74
CA SER A 137 9.86 47.60 12.38
C SER A 137 9.79 48.92 11.60
N GLY A 138 9.37 50.02 12.25
CA GLY A 138 9.18 51.31 11.58
C GLY A 138 8.02 51.34 10.58
N ARG A 139 7.08 50.39 10.66
CA ARG A 139 5.88 50.29 9.81
C ARG A 139 4.65 50.85 10.54
N SER A 140 3.62 51.18 9.78
CA SER A 140 2.28 51.58 10.20
C SER A 140 1.22 50.61 9.67
N LEU A 141 -0.02 50.71 10.15
CA LEU A 141 -1.11 49.85 9.66
C LEU A 141 -1.31 50.02 8.15
N ASN A 142 -1.26 51.26 7.64
CA ASN A 142 -1.39 51.57 6.22
C ASN A 142 -0.34 50.85 5.35
N ASP A 143 0.87 50.63 5.88
CA ASP A 143 1.93 49.94 5.16
C ASP A 143 1.61 48.46 4.96
N VAL A 144 0.84 47.85 5.88
CA VAL A 144 0.54 46.41 5.87
C VAL A 144 -0.88 46.08 5.42
N THR A 145 -1.82 47.01 5.41
CA THR A 145 -3.18 46.76 4.90
C THR A 145 -3.16 46.38 3.41
N SER A 146 -2.15 46.82 2.67
CA SER A 146 -1.94 46.41 1.27
C SER A 146 -1.42 44.97 1.08
N ASN A 147 -1.02 44.31 2.17
CA ASN A 147 -0.53 42.93 2.17
C ASN A 147 -1.66 41.90 2.14
N TYR A 148 -2.93 42.30 2.27
CA TYR A 148 -4.02 41.34 2.12
C TYR A 148 -5.19 41.87 1.32
N THR A 149 -5.99 40.93 0.83
CA THR A 149 -7.30 41.20 0.24
C THR A 149 -8.32 40.26 0.86
N ALA A 150 -9.52 40.75 1.13
CA ALA A 150 -10.58 39.98 1.77
C ALA A 150 -11.88 40.02 0.95
N LYS A 151 -12.58 38.90 0.85
CA LYS A 151 -13.82 38.79 0.08
C LYS A 151 -14.88 37.92 0.76
N ASN A 152 -16.10 38.46 0.87
CA ASN A 152 -17.28 37.63 1.10
C ASN A 152 -17.65 36.94 -0.22
N LEU A 153 -17.62 35.61 -0.23
CA LEU A 153 -17.98 34.80 -1.38
C LEU A 153 -19.51 34.69 -1.49
N THR A 154 -20.01 34.91 -2.69
CA THR A 154 -21.43 34.83 -3.05
C THR A 154 -21.56 34.20 -4.43
N GLY A 155 -22.54 33.33 -4.63
CA GLY A 155 -22.70 32.61 -5.90
C GLY A 155 -21.73 31.42 -6.00
N ASN A 156 -21.20 31.17 -7.20
CA ASN A 156 -20.36 30.01 -7.52
C ASN A 156 -19.21 30.36 -8.49
N THR A 157 -18.77 31.62 -8.50
CA THR A 157 -17.70 32.08 -9.40
C THR A 157 -16.34 31.56 -8.92
N ALA A 158 -15.69 30.74 -9.76
CA ALA A 158 -14.35 30.22 -9.51
C ALA A 158 -13.30 31.34 -9.38
N PHE A 159 -12.23 31.08 -8.63
CA PHE A 159 -11.07 31.95 -8.53
C PHE A 159 -9.79 31.13 -8.36
N TYR A 160 -8.63 31.78 -8.36
CA TYR A 160 -7.32 31.13 -8.25
C TYR A 160 -6.51 31.72 -7.11
N ILE A 161 -5.73 30.87 -6.45
CA ILE A 161 -4.62 31.28 -5.58
C ILE A 161 -3.40 30.50 -6.08
N GLY A 162 -2.40 31.22 -6.60
CA GLY A 162 -1.33 30.59 -7.39
C GLY A 162 -1.88 29.77 -8.56
N ASP A 163 -1.37 28.55 -8.73
CA ASP A 163 -1.81 27.61 -9.77
C ASP A 163 -3.07 26.80 -9.38
N ILE A 164 -3.60 26.96 -8.17
CA ILE A 164 -4.73 26.17 -7.67
C ILE A 164 -6.05 26.84 -8.04
N LYS A 165 -6.88 26.14 -8.84
CA LYS A 165 -8.24 26.58 -9.14
C LYS A 165 -9.17 26.23 -7.98
N ILE A 166 -9.95 27.20 -7.52
CA ILE A 166 -10.92 27.01 -6.44
C ILE A 166 -12.33 27.24 -6.97
N THR A 167 -13.18 26.24 -6.77
CA THR A 167 -14.64 26.33 -6.95
C THR A 167 -15.34 26.08 -5.63
N TYR A 168 -16.53 26.63 -5.45
CA TYR A 168 -17.26 26.48 -4.19
C TYR A 168 -18.77 26.50 -4.42
N THR A 169 -19.50 25.96 -3.45
CA THR A 169 -20.96 25.96 -3.44
C THR A 169 -21.49 26.09 -2.03
N ALA A 170 -22.70 26.64 -1.88
CA ALA A 170 -23.38 26.64 -0.60
C ALA A 170 -23.85 25.23 -0.24
N VAL A 171 -23.69 24.85 1.03
CA VAL A 171 -24.18 23.59 1.59
C VAL A 171 -25.13 23.84 2.76
N ASN A 172 -25.97 22.85 3.06
CA ASN A 172 -26.99 22.98 4.10
C ASN A 172 -26.39 22.86 5.50
N HIS A 173 -26.37 23.94 6.28
CA HIS A 173 -25.96 23.92 7.69
C HIS A 173 -26.70 25.02 8.48
N ALA A 174 -26.47 25.09 9.80
CA ALA A 174 -27.18 26.02 10.69
C ALA A 174 -26.92 27.52 10.38
N ILE A 175 -25.76 27.82 9.80
CA ILE A 175 -25.37 29.14 9.31
C ILE A 175 -24.87 29.05 7.86
N ALA A 176 -24.64 30.20 7.22
CA ALA A 176 -24.12 30.25 5.86
C ALA A 176 -22.79 29.50 5.75
N THR A 177 -22.77 28.42 4.97
CA THR A 177 -21.64 27.49 4.89
C THR A 177 -21.32 27.15 3.44
N LEU A 178 -20.04 27.09 3.14
CA LEU A 178 -19.49 26.80 1.82
C LEU A 178 -18.65 25.52 1.86
N ALA A 179 -18.84 24.70 0.83
CA ALA A 179 -17.90 23.64 0.48
C ALA A 179 -16.95 24.15 -0.62
N TYR A 180 -15.70 23.73 -0.59
CA TYR A 180 -14.65 24.12 -1.53
C TYR A 180 -14.12 22.92 -2.29
N ARG A 181 -13.80 23.11 -3.56
CA ARG A 181 -13.07 22.18 -4.41
C ARG A 181 -11.82 22.86 -4.96
N PHE A 182 -10.72 22.15 -4.88
CA PHE A 182 -9.38 22.55 -5.33
C PHE A 182 -8.99 21.63 -6.49
N ASP A 183 -8.66 22.20 -7.63
CA ASP A 183 -8.26 21.46 -8.83
C ASP A 183 -6.89 21.93 -9.32
N VAL A 184 -6.02 20.97 -9.65
CA VAL A 184 -4.74 21.18 -10.35
C VAL A 184 -4.52 20.04 -11.33
N GLY A 185 -4.44 20.34 -12.63
CA GLY A 185 -4.36 19.29 -13.65
C GLY A 185 -5.55 18.34 -13.56
N ASP A 186 -5.28 17.05 -13.39
CA ASP A 186 -6.28 15.99 -13.19
C ASP A 186 -6.54 15.67 -11.70
N GLU A 187 -5.87 16.36 -10.77
CA GLU A 187 -5.97 16.12 -9.33
C GLU A 187 -6.99 17.05 -8.66
N SER A 188 -7.76 16.49 -7.72
CA SER A 188 -8.87 17.21 -7.10
C SER A 188 -9.13 16.85 -5.63
N ILE A 189 -9.27 17.87 -4.79
CA ILE A 189 -9.60 17.73 -3.37
C ILE A 189 -10.82 18.60 -3.04
N VAL A 190 -11.75 18.05 -2.26
CA VAL A 190 -12.98 18.74 -1.84
C VAL A 190 -13.08 18.75 -0.32
N ILE A 191 -13.44 19.89 0.25
CA ILE A 191 -13.70 20.07 1.68
C ILE A 191 -15.14 20.53 1.84
N SER A 192 -15.95 19.78 2.59
CA SER A 192 -17.39 20.06 2.73
C SER A 192 -17.73 21.20 3.69
N GLY A 193 -16.90 21.42 4.71
CA GLY A 193 -17.33 22.08 5.95
C GLY A 193 -18.37 21.24 6.71
N ASP A 194 -19.00 21.83 7.71
CA ASP A 194 -20.10 21.20 8.43
C ASP A 194 -21.38 21.23 7.59
N LEU A 195 -22.12 20.13 7.57
CA LEU A 195 -23.30 20.05 6.72
C LEU A 195 -24.30 19.00 7.19
N THR A 196 -25.54 19.18 6.76
CA THR A 196 -26.53 18.12 6.55
C THR A 196 -26.56 17.72 5.08
N TYR A 197 -27.35 16.72 4.71
CA TYR A 197 -27.44 16.31 3.30
C TYR A 197 -27.72 17.51 2.38
N SER A 198 -26.85 17.70 1.40
CA SER A 198 -26.90 18.82 0.46
C SER A 198 -26.70 18.34 -0.96
N LYS A 199 -27.70 18.54 -1.82
CA LYS A 199 -27.65 18.15 -3.24
C LYS A 199 -26.53 18.85 -4.03
N SER A 200 -26.06 19.99 -3.54
CA SER A 200 -25.00 20.76 -4.17
C SER A 200 -23.61 20.13 -4.01
N LEU A 201 -23.37 19.39 -2.92
CA LEU A 201 -22.06 18.82 -2.64
C LEU A 201 -21.66 17.75 -3.65
N PRO A 202 -22.51 16.75 -3.99
CA PRO A 202 -22.17 15.78 -5.03
C PRO A 202 -21.84 16.40 -6.39
N ILE A 203 -22.52 17.50 -6.74
CA ILE A 203 -22.26 18.22 -8.00
C ILE A 203 -20.87 18.88 -7.96
N LEU A 204 -20.53 19.55 -6.85
CA LEU A 204 -19.19 20.12 -6.67
C LEU A 204 -18.12 19.02 -6.66
N ALA A 205 -18.39 17.92 -5.94
CA ALA A 205 -17.44 16.84 -5.70
C ALA A 205 -17.39 15.78 -6.81
N ASN A 206 -18.02 16.01 -7.95
CA ASN A 206 -18.12 15.04 -9.03
C ASN A 206 -16.72 14.55 -9.47
N ASN A 207 -16.48 13.25 -9.36
CA ASN A 207 -15.21 12.56 -9.64
C ASN A 207 -14.01 13.11 -8.85
N ALA A 208 -14.21 13.66 -7.65
CA ALA A 208 -13.10 14.13 -6.83
C ALA A 208 -12.19 12.98 -6.36
N ASP A 209 -10.88 13.20 -6.32
CA ASP A 209 -9.94 12.21 -5.77
C ASP A 209 -10.12 12.06 -4.26
N TYR A 210 -10.29 13.17 -3.56
CA TYR A 210 -10.55 13.19 -2.12
C TYR A 210 -11.74 14.08 -1.79
N LEU A 211 -12.72 13.53 -1.07
CA LEU A 211 -13.82 14.26 -0.45
C LEU A 211 -13.63 14.22 1.08
N ILE A 212 -13.13 15.32 1.64
CA ILE A 212 -12.98 15.54 3.08
C ILE A 212 -14.29 16.07 3.62
N MET A 213 -14.93 15.29 4.51
CA MET A 213 -16.29 15.54 4.96
C MET A 213 -16.46 15.29 6.47
N ASP A 214 -17.41 16.03 7.05
CA ASP A 214 -17.95 15.81 8.40
C ASP A 214 -18.19 14.30 8.67
N SER A 215 -17.74 13.84 9.84
CA SER A 215 -17.74 12.43 10.26
C SER A 215 -19.12 11.77 10.26
N GLY A 216 -20.20 12.56 10.23
CA GLY A 216 -21.55 12.04 10.06
C GLY A 216 -21.99 11.13 11.19
N GLY A 217 -21.54 11.40 12.42
CA GLY A 217 -21.84 10.54 13.56
C GLY A 217 -21.17 9.17 13.47
N ALA A 218 -19.89 9.15 13.06
CA ALA A 218 -19.00 8.00 13.20
C ALA A 218 -19.14 7.31 14.58
N ILE A 219 -18.82 6.02 14.61
CA ILE A 219 -18.99 5.17 15.79
C ILE A 219 -17.71 5.26 16.63
N GLU A 220 -17.86 5.43 17.94
CA GLU A 220 -16.73 5.46 18.88
C GLU A 220 -16.40 4.05 19.37
N LEU A 221 -15.11 3.71 19.40
CA LEU A 221 -14.63 2.39 19.82
C LEU A 221 -15.07 2.07 21.26
N GLY A 222 -15.59 0.86 21.48
CA GLY A 222 -16.03 0.40 22.79
C GLY A 222 -17.43 0.85 23.23
N LYS A 223 -18.15 1.65 22.45
CA LYS A 223 -19.58 1.90 22.69
C LYS A 223 -20.44 0.77 22.11
N LYS A 224 -21.14 0.02 22.97
CA LYS A 224 -22.06 -1.08 22.56
C LYS A 224 -23.02 -0.64 21.45
N ARG A 225 -23.21 -1.53 20.45
CA ARG A 225 -24.14 -1.52 19.27
C ARG A 225 -25.58 -0.99 19.47
N ASN A 226 -26.00 -0.61 20.67
CA ASN A 226 -27.37 -0.21 20.99
C ASN A 226 -27.78 1.18 20.46
N ALA A 227 -26.87 1.97 19.86
CA ALA A 227 -27.23 3.24 19.24
C ALA A 227 -28.11 3.09 17.97
N LEU A 228 -28.07 1.94 17.30
CA LEU A 228 -28.80 1.72 16.04
C LEU A 228 -30.27 1.33 16.20
N LYS A 229 -30.71 0.84 17.38
CA LYS A 229 -32.13 0.51 17.63
C LYS A 229 -33.00 1.70 18.06
N GLY A 230 -32.40 2.87 18.32
CA GLY A 230 -33.13 4.04 18.85
C GLY A 230 -33.58 5.08 17.82
N ARG A 231 -33.15 5.00 16.55
CA ARG A 231 -33.39 6.09 15.57
C ARG A 231 -33.97 5.69 14.21
N ASN A 232 -33.93 4.41 13.82
CA ASN A 232 -34.40 3.97 12.50
C ASN A 232 -35.92 3.72 12.39
N ASN A 233 -36.75 4.26 13.29
CA ASN A 233 -38.20 4.09 13.20
C ASN A 233 -39.01 5.33 13.61
N ARG A 234 -38.60 6.51 13.13
CA ARG A 234 -39.54 7.63 12.98
C ARG A 234 -39.62 8.03 11.51
N ASN A 235 -40.47 7.28 10.82
CA ASN A 235 -41.08 7.68 9.56
C ASN A 235 -41.55 9.14 9.63
N ASN A 236 -41.42 9.81 8.49
CA ASN A 236 -42.14 11.00 8.10
C ASN A 236 -43.54 11.04 8.71
N ASN A 237 -43.74 11.93 9.68
CA ASN A 237 -44.99 12.64 9.88
C ASN A 237 -44.74 13.87 10.76
N SER A 238 -45.23 14.99 10.27
CA SER A 238 -45.49 16.21 11.04
C SER A 238 -46.28 15.87 12.31
N GLY A 239 -45.57 15.70 13.43
CA GLY A 239 -46.15 15.37 14.72
C GLY A 239 -45.83 16.44 15.76
N ARG A 240 -46.76 17.38 15.96
CA ARG A 240 -46.78 18.28 17.12
C ARG A 240 -46.69 17.43 18.39
N ASN A 241 -45.64 17.63 19.19
CA ASN A 241 -45.59 17.11 20.54
C ASN A 241 -46.37 18.06 21.47
N ARG A 242 -47.11 17.51 22.44
CA ARG A 242 -48.12 18.20 23.27
C ARG A 242 -47.62 19.39 24.14
N ASN A 243 -46.35 19.78 24.06
CA ASN A 243 -45.75 20.87 24.83
C ASN A 243 -45.04 21.96 24.00
N GLY A 244 -45.29 22.09 22.69
CA GLY A 244 -44.90 23.29 21.93
C GLY A 244 -43.39 23.61 21.81
N LYS A 245 -42.47 22.69 22.17
CA LYS A 245 -41.03 22.88 21.95
C LYS A 245 -40.63 22.31 20.59
N GLN A 246 -40.04 23.17 19.75
CA GLN A 246 -39.41 22.79 18.48
C GLN A 246 -38.43 21.64 18.71
N THR A 247 -38.56 20.57 17.92
CA THR A 247 -37.56 19.51 17.81
C THR A 247 -36.23 20.11 17.34
N LYS A 248 -35.13 19.87 18.07
CA LYS A 248 -33.77 20.28 17.65
C LYS A 248 -33.55 19.85 16.18
N GLN A 249 -33.35 20.82 15.29
CA GLN A 249 -32.95 20.53 13.91
C GLN A 249 -31.60 19.82 13.93
N LYS A 250 -31.45 18.81 13.07
CA LYS A 250 -30.21 18.09 12.86
C LYS A 250 -29.22 19.02 12.15
N ALA A 251 -28.03 19.22 12.69
CA ALA A 251 -27.03 20.17 12.17
C ALA A 251 -25.91 19.51 11.34
N HIS A 252 -25.69 18.21 11.54
CA HIS A 252 -24.63 17.41 10.89
C HIS A 252 -25.22 16.21 10.15
N VAL A 253 -24.50 15.69 9.16
CA VAL A 253 -24.86 14.49 8.42
C VAL A 253 -24.92 13.26 9.33
N ASN A 254 -25.53 12.18 8.85
CA ASN A 254 -25.31 10.84 9.40
C ASN A 254 -24.52 9.98 8.39
N LEU A 255 -24.05 8.81 8.83
CA LEU A 255 -23.29 7.87 7.98
C LEU A 255 -24.02 7.48 6.69
N VAL A 256 -25.35 7.41 6.70
CA VAL A 256 -26.17 7.10 5.51
C VAL A 256 -26.12 8.27 4.52
N GLU A 257 -26.26 9.50 4.99
CA GLU A 257 -26.23 10.70 4.16
C GLU A 257 -24.83 11.00 3.63
N SER A 258 -23.78 10.86 4.45
CA SER A 258 -22.41 11.08 4.02
C SER A 258 -21.98 10.05 2.96
N SER A 259 -22.29 8.76 3.18
CA SER A 259 -22.05 7.72 2.19
C SER A 259 -22.87 7.92 0.91
N GLN A 260 -24.12 8.35 1.01
CA GLN A 260 -24.94 8.65 -0.15
C GLN A 260 -24.38 9.81 -0.98
N MET A 261 -23.96 10.92 -0.34
CA MET A 261 -23.36 12.04 -1.07
C MET A 261 -22.02 11.66 -1.71
N ALA A 262 -21.18 10.89 -1.01
CA ALA A 262 -19.92 10.40 -1.57
C ALA A 262 -20.15 9.49 -2.80
N LYS A 263 -21.19 8.65 -2.76
CA LYS A 263 -21.62 7.82 -3.89
C LYS A 263 -22.11 8.67 -5.06
N GLU A 264 -23.00 9.62 -4.81
CA GLU A 264 -23.55 10.52 -5.83
C GLU A 264 -22.46 11.38 -6.49
N ALA A 265 -21.43 11.73 -5.72
CA ALA A 265 -20.25 12.45 -6.22
C ALA A 265 -19.32 11.57 -7.06
N ASN A 266 -19.47 10.23 -7.01
CA ASN A 266 -18.47 9.29 -7.50
C ASN A 266 -17.04 9.61 -6.98
N ALA A 267 -16.94 10.03 -5.71
CA ALA A 267 -15.65 10.37 -5.11
C ALA A 267 -14.76 9.13 -4.97
N ARG A 268 -13.45 9.25 -5.23
CA ARG A 268 -12.51 8.11 -5.12
C ARG A 268 -12.27 7.75 -3.65
N ASN A 269 -11.95 8.75 -2.83
CA ASN A 269 -11.73 8.61 -1.39
C ASN A 269 -12.68 9.51 -0.60
N LEU A 270 -13.35 8.96 0.40
CA LEU A 270 -14.11 9.68 1.42
C LEU A 270 -13.24 9.78 2.67
N VAL A 271 -12.83 10.98 3.04
CA VAL A 271 -12.05 11.25 4.26
C VAL A 271 -12.98 11.83 5.31
N LEU A 272 -13.26 11.07 6.36
CA LEU A 272 -14.05 11.55 7.49
C LEU A 272 -13.19 12.36 8.44
N THR A 273 -13.65 13.55 8.80
CA THR A 273 -13.04 14.46 9.78
C THR A 273 -14.11 14.99 10.74
N HIS A 274 -13.79 15.98 11.59
CA HIS A 274 -14.75 16.56 12.54
C HIS A 274 -15.27 15.55 13.57
N PHE A 275 -14.34 14.90 14.29
CA PHE A 275 -14.68 13.89 15.28
C PHE A 275 -14.92 14.48 16.67
N ASN A 276 -15.94 13.95 17.36
CA ASN A 276 -16.27 14.30 18.75
C ASN A 276 -15.48 13.48 19.80
N PHE A 277 -14.62 12.57 19.34
CA PHE A 277 -13.88 11.61 20.15
C PHE A 277 -12.59 11.19 19.43
N THR A 278 -11.66 10.61 20.18
CA THR A 278 -10.35 10.20 19.64
C THR A 278 -10.45 8.90 18.85
N ASN A 279 -10.97 7.85 19.50
CA ASN A 279 -10.91 6.49 18.98
C ASN A 279 -12.17 6.17 18.20
N VAL A 280 -12.04 6.14 16.88
CA VAL A 280 -13.12 5.74 15.97
C VAL A 280 -13.14 4.20 15.88
N ASP A 281 -14.34 3.63 15.92
CA ASP A 281 -14.58 2.25 15.52
C ASP A 281 -14.66 2.23 13.98
N GLU A 282 -13.49 2.14 13.35
CA GLU A 282 -13.35 2.21 11.90
C GLU A 282 -14.08 1.06 11.21
N GLU A 283 -14.05 -0.15 11.78
CA GLU A 283 -14.76 -1.32 11.24
C GLU A 283 -16.29 -1.10 11.25
N ALA A 284 -16.85 -0.72 12.41
CA ALA A 284 -18.28 -0.50 12.52
C ALA A 284 -18.76 0.69 11.70
N THR A 285 -17.97 1.78 11.67
CA THR A 285 -18.29 2.98 10.89
C THR A 285 -18.25 2.69 9.40
N THR A 286 -17.20 2.01 8.94
CA THR A 286 -17.05 1.59 7.54
C THR A 286 -18.20 0.67 7.15
N SER A 287 -18.56 -0.30 8.00
CA SER A 287 -19.67 -1.23 7.73
C SER A 287 -21.00 -0.51 7.42
N GLU A 288 -21.28 0.63 8.07
CA GLU A 288 -22.49 1.41 7.78
C GLU A 288 -22.36 2.20 6.47
N ILE A 289 -21.22 2.85 6.24
CA ILE A 289 -20.94 3.63 5.01
C ILE A 289 -20.99 2.73 3.77
N ARG A 290 -20.46 1.51 3.89
CA ARG A 290 -20.41 0.50 2.82
C ARG A 290 -21.78 0.09 2.28
N LYS A 291 -22.87 0.38 3.01
CA LYS A 291 -24.24 0.15 2.51
C LYS A 291 -24.57 1.00 1.29
N ASN A 292 -23.98 2.19 1.16
CA ASN A 292 -24.23 3.09 0.03
C ASN A 292 -22.97 3.43 -0.78
N TYR A 293 -21.78 3.45 -0.17
CA TYR A 293 -20.54 3.91 -0.80
C TYR A 293 -19.48 2.83 -0.90
N ILE A 294 -18.93 2.66 -2.11
CA ILE A 294 -17.93 1.63 -2.41
C ILE A 294 -16.50 2.19 -2.50
N GLY A 295 -16.31 3.50 -2.35
CA GLY A 295 -14.98 4.09 -2.40
C GLY A 295 -14.16 3.92 -1.12
N ASN A 296 -12.93 4.42 -1.11
CA ASN A 296 -12.04 4.26 0.05
C ASN A 296 -12.56 5.14 1.17
N VAL A 297 -12.51 4.67 2.42
CA VAL A 297 -13.00 5.42 3.57
C VAL A 297 -11.84 5.62 4.51
N LEU A 298 -11.37 6.86 4.62
CA LEU A 298 -10.24 7.24 5.44
C LEU A 298 -10.73 7.98 6.69
N TYR A 299 -10.06 7.76 7.81
CA TYR A 299 -10.36 8.40 9.07
C TYR A 299 -9.27 9.41 9.38
N ALA A 300 -9.60 10.69 9.21
CA ALA A 300 -8.64 11.77 9.37
C ALA A 300 -8.02 11.75 10.77
N LYS A 301 -6.71 11.90 10.84
CA LYS A 301 -5.95 12.19 12.06
C LYS A 301 -5.28 13.54 11.88
N ASP A 302 -5.01 14.24 12.98
CA ASP A 302 -4.17 15.44 12.93
C ASP A 302 -2.83 15.10 12.26
N LEU A 303 -2.38 15.98 11.37
CA LEU A 303 -1.18 15.88 10.54
C LEU A 303 -1.20 14.77 9.47
N MET A 304 -2.33 14.11 9.25
CA MET A 304 -2.50 13.20 8.11
C MET A 304 -2.40 13.98 6.78
N VAL A 305 -1.65 13.46 5.80
CA VAL A 305 -1.54 14.06 4.46
C VAL A 305 -2.27 13.17 3.45
N VAL A 306 -3.10 13.78 2.60
CA VAL A 306 -3.65 13.14 1.40
C VAL A 306 -3.15 13.85 0.12
N PRO A 307 -2.91 13.14 -1.01
CA PRO A 307 -2.97 11.69 -1.15
C PRO A 307 -2.04 10.97 -0.16
N LEU A 308 -2.51 9.82 0.34
CA LEU A 308 -1.63 8.94 1.09
C LEU A 308 -0.48 8.59 0.14
N VAL A 309 0.76 8.60 0.64
CA VAL A 309 1.91 8.24 -0.19
C VAL A 309 1.66 6.84 -0.71
N ASP A 310 1.33 6.75 -2.01
CA ASP A 310 1.10 5.49 -2.69
C ASP A 310 2.38 4.65 -2.56
N GLU A 311 2.25 3.47 -1.97
CA GLU A 311 3.33 2.50 -1.92
C GLU A 311 3.73 2.13 -3.34
N VAL A 312 4.99 2.32 -3.69
CA VAL A 312 5.52 1.80 -4.95
C VAL A 312 6.28 0.51 -4.64
N HIS A 313 5.74 -0.65 -5.02
CA HIS A 313 6.47 -1.93 -4.99
C HIS A 313 6.66 -2.46 -6.42
N SER A 314 7.74 -3.21 -6.66
CA SER A 314 8.13 -3.63 -8.00
C SER A 314 7.91 -5.10 -8.26
N HIS A 315 7.32 -5.43 -9.41
CA HIS A 315 7.43 -6.75 -10.04
C HIS A 315 8.28 -6.57 -11.31
N ASP A 316 9.27 -7.44 -11.53
CA ASP A 316 10.15 -7.41 -12.71
C ASP A 316 10.88 -6.07 -12.98
N GLY A 317 11.17 -5.29 -11.92
CA GLY A 317 11.82 -3.98 -12.03
C GLY A 317 10.89 -2.83 -12.42
N ILE A 318 9.57 -3.04 -12.43
CA ILE A 318 8.55 -2.01 -12.68
C ILE A 318 7.76 -1.78 -11.39
N THR A 319 7.86 -0.57 -10.87
CA THR A 319 7.26 -0.10 -9.62
C THR A 319 5.79 0.28 -9.83
N HIS A 320 4.87 -0.15 -8.96
CA HIS A 320 3.46 0.26 -8.97
C HIS A 320 2.83 0.23 -7.57
N SER A 321 1.61 0.79 -7.45
CA SER A 321 0.90 0.96 -6.18
C SER A 321 -0.39 0.16 -6.05
N HIS A 322 -0.60 -0.35 -4.83
CA HIS A 322 -1.86 -0.91 -4.36
C HIS A 322 -2.26 -0.17 -3.07
N ASN A 323 -3.54 0.18 -2.96
CA ASN A 323 -4.08 0.73 -1.72
C ASN A 323 -4.40 -0.42 -0.77
N ASN A 324 -3.62 -0.55 0.31
CA ASN A 324 -3.70 -1.62 1.32
C ASN A 324 -4.91 -1.56 2.27
N GLU A 325 -5.99 -0.85 1.93
CA GLU A 325 -7.21 -0.85 2.72
C GLU A 325 -8.34 -1.60 2.00
N HIS A 326 -8.76 -2.72 2.62
CA HIS A 326 -10.01 -3.46 2.41
C HIS A 326 -10.80 -3.03 1.17
N LEU A 327 -10.28 -3.39 -0.02
CA LEU A 327 -11.07 -3.37 -1.23
C LEU A 327 -12.24 -4.35 -1.01
N PRO A 328 -13.49 -3.96 -1.32
CA PRO A 328 -14.67 -4.80 -1.06
C PRO A 328 -14.51 -6.18 -1.72
N LYS A 329 -15.12 -7.23 -1.15
CA LYS A 329 -15.22 -8.61 -1.71
C LYS A 329 -15.91 -8.63 -3.08
N ILE A 330 -15.31 -8.05 -4.10
CA ILE A 330 -15.72 -8.17 -5.48
C ILE A 330 -14.51 -8.76 -6.18
N LYS A 331 -14.36 -10.09 -6.07
CA LYS A 331 -13.64 -10.79 -7.13
C LYS A 331 -14.30 -10.36 -8.42
N ASN A 332 -13.51 -9.98 -9.39
CA ASN A 332 -14.01 -9.55 -10.68
C ASN A 332 -14.71 -10.75 -11.37
N PHE A 333 -16.02 -10.87 -11.15
CA PHE A 333 -16.84 -12.00 -11.60
C PHE A 333 -17.30 -11.87 -13.06
N ALA A 334 -16.95 -10.78 -13.74
CA ALA A 334 -17.20 -10.66 -15.17
C ALA A 334 -16.48 -11.81 -15.91
N LYS A 335 -17.09 -12.28 -16.99
CA LYS A 335 -16.53 -13.30 -17.87
C LYS A 335 -16.38 -12.71 -19.26
N GLU A 336 -15.29 -11.99 -19.45
CA GLU A 336 -14.94 -11.35 -20.72
C GLU A 336 -14.09 -12.28 -21.57
N LYS A 337 -14.43 -12.36 -22.86
CA LYS A 337 -13.57 -13.00 -23.85
C LYS A 337 -12.60 -11.95 -24.38
N LEU A 338 -11.30 -12.19 -24.19
CA LEU A 338 -10.29 -11.28 -24.71
C LEU A 338 -10.33 -11.22 -26.24
N PRO A 339 -10.12 -10.04 -26.85
CA PRO A 339 -9.91 -9.92 -28.29
C PRO A 339 -8.49 -10.39 -28.72
N LEU A 340 -7.66 -10.81 -27.76
CA LEU A 340 -6.32 -11.36 -27.97
C LEU A 340 -6.39 -12.88 -28.07
N GLN A 341 -5.48 -13.48 -28.84
CA GLN A 341 -5.41 -14.94 -29.02
C GLN A 341 -4.32 -15.52 -28.13
N ASN A 342 -4.62 -16.62 -27.43
CA ASN A 342 -3.59 -17.38 -26.72
C ASN A 342 -2.59 -17.98 -27.71
N LYS A 343 -1.30 -17.82 -27.42
CA LYS A 343 -0.19 -18.44 -28.16
C LYS A 343 0.78 -19.03 -27.16
N VAL A 344 0.74 -20.35 -27.03
CA VAL A 344 1.68 -21.12 -26.22
C VAL A 344 2.27 -22.25 -27.04
N SER A 345 3.56 -22.51 -26.88
CA SER A 345 4.26 -23.66 -27.44
C SER A 345 5.12 -24.28 -26.37
N ILE A 346 4.92 -25.57 -26.11
CA ILE A 346 5.70 -26.37 -25.16
C ILE A 346 6.41 -27.44 -25.98
N THR A 347 7.75 -27.38 -26.03
CA THR A 347 8.57 -28.29 -26.82
C THR A 347 9.67 -28.90 -25.97
N GLU A 348 9.98 -30.17 -26.21
CA GLU A 348 11.04 -30.89 -25.51
C GLU A 348 12.29 -30.98 -26.39
N ASN A 349 13.44 -30.68 -25.80
CA ASN A 349 14.76 -30.87 -26.40
C ASN A 349 15.49 -31.96 -25.61
N LYS A 350 15.23 -33.21 -25.98
CA LYS A 350 15.76 -34.40 -25.29
C LYS A 350 17.30 -34.47 -25.31
N GLN A 351 17.94 -33.84 -26.30
CA GLN A 351 19.40 -33.81 -26.40
C GLN A 351 20.04 -32.93 -25.32
N HIS A 352 19.31 -31.92 -24.84
CA HIS A 352 19.78 -30.98 -23.83
C HIS A 352 19.03 -31.12 -22.50
N ASP A 353 18.18 -32.13 -22.38
CA ASP A 353 17.31 -32.40 -21.23
C ASP A 353 16.48 -31.20 -20.75
N VAL A 354 15.90 -30.45 -21.69
CA VAL A 354 15.08 -29.27 -21.35
C VAL A 354 13.71 -29.27 -22.01
N ARG A 355 12.73 -28.73 -21.30
CA ARG A 355 11.43 -28.30 -21.79
C ARG A 355 11.44 -26.79 -21.99
N ILE A 356 11.13 -26.35 -23.19
CA ILE A 356 11.06 -24.94 -23.57
C ILE A 356 9.60 -24.55 -23.73
N ILE A 357 9.16 -23.54 -22.98
CA ILE A 357 7.80 -22.99 -22.98
C ILE A 357 7.87 -21.56 -23.53
N LYS A 358 7.33 -21.35 -24.73
CA LYS A 358 7.17 -20.03 -25.34
C LYS A 358 5.73 -19.58 -25.18
N SER A 359 5.49 -18.39 -24.67
CA SER A 359 4.16 -17.92 -24.29
C SER A 359 3.99 -16.43 -24.53
N ASN A 360 2.81 -16.04 -25.02
CA ASN A 360 2.37 -14.65 -25.01
C ASN A 360 1.62 -14.22 -23.74
N ALA A 361 1.54 -15.09 -22.74
CA ALA A 361 0.87 -14.89 -21.45
C ALA A 361 -0.61 -14.50 -21.53
N ILE A 362 -1.29 -14.79 -22.66
CA ILE A 362 -2.73 -14.57 -22.81
C ILE A 362 -3.47 -15.85 -22.45
N PRO A 363 -4.45 -15.86 -21.52
CA PRO A 363 -5.21 -17.06 -21.20
C PRO A 363 -6.08 -17.52 -22.38
N ASN A 364 -6.31 -18.82 -22.50
CA ASN A 364 -7.23 -19.44 -23.47
C ASN A 364 -8.67 -19.58 -22.95
N HIS A 365 -8.99 -18.95 -21.81
CA HIS A 365 -10.30 -18.94 -21.19
C HIS A 365 -10.79 -17.50 -20.99
N THR A 366 -12.01 -17.34 -20.48
CA THR A 366 -12.56 -16.01 -20.14
C THR A 366 -11.86 -15.42 -18.92
N VAL A 367 -11.82 -14.11 -18.81
CA VAL A 367 -11.17 -13.37 -17.72
C VAL A 367 -12.16 -12.40 -17.07
N GLY A 368 -11.79 -11.88 -15.91
CA GLY A 368 -12.43 -10.69 -15.37
C GLY A 368 -12.31 -9.47 -16.30
N GLN A 369 -13.16 -8.48 -16.10
CA GLN A 369 -13.03 -7.19 -16.78
C GLN A 369 -11.78 -6.46 -16.31
N PHE A 370 -10.80 -6.19 -17.17
CA PHE A 370 -9.64 -5.36 -16.79
C PHE A 370 -9.47 -4.19 -17.77
N PRO A 371 -9.20 -2.96 -17.30
CA PRO A 371 -8.91 -2.59 -15.91
C PRO A 371 -10.16 -2.48 -15.02
N THR A 372 -9.98 -2.67 -13.71
CA THR A 372 -10.96 -2.33 -12.67
C THR A 372 -10.40 -1.29 -11.71
N ARG A 373 -11.22 -0.84 -10.75
CA ARG A 373 -10.73 -0.05 -9.62
C ARG A 373 -9.72 -0.80 -8.74
N GLY A 374 -9.89 -2.11 -8.55
CA GLY A 374 -9.01 -2.93 -7.71
C GLY A 374 -7.71 -3.34 -8.42
N ASN A 375 -7.74 -3.38 -9.76
CA ASN A 375 -6.56 -3.60 -10.59
C ASN A 375 -6.65 -2.70 -11.83
N PRO A 376 -5.94 -1.56 -11.86
CA PRO A 376 -6.04 -0.56 -12.92
C PRO A 376 -5.31 -0.94 -14.21
N ASN A 377 -4.68 -2.13 -14.26
CA ASN A 377 -3.86 -2.56 -15.36
C ASN A 377 -4.70 -3.24 -16.44
N LYS A 378 -4.26 -3.14 -17.70
CA LYS A 378 -4.93 -3.75 -18.85
C LYS A 378 -4.10 -4.92 -19.37
N ILE A 379 -4.76 -6.04 -19.66
CA ILE A 379 -4.10 -7.24 -20.21
C ILE A 379 -3.47 -6.94 -21.58
N ALA A 380 -2.22 -7.36 -21.76
CA ALA A 380 -1.45 -7.22 -22.99
C ALA A 380 -0.60 -8.48 -23.26
N GLU A 381 -0.36 -8.78 -24.55
CA GLU A 381 0.54 -9.87 -24.95
C GLU A 381 1.97 -9.61 -24.42
N GLN A 382 2.60 -10.66 -23.94
CA GLN A 382 4.00 -10.67 -23.52
C GLN A 382 4.86 -11.48 -24.51
N ASP A 383 6.18 -11.45 -24.35
CA ASP A 383 7.11 -12.34 -25.06
C ASP A 383 7.97 -13.10 -24.04
N LYS A 384 7.47 -14.27 -23.63
CA LYS A 384 8.08 -15.08 -22.58
C LYS A 384 8.61 -16.39 -23.16
N VAL A 385 9.83 -16.70 -22.75
CA VAL A 385 10.48 -18.00 -22.95
C VAL A 385 10.93 -18.47 -21.57
N TYR A 386 10.55 -19.69 -21.23
CA TYR A 386 10.96 -20.39 -20.02
C TYR A 386 11.61 -21.70 -20.41
N THR A 387 12.73 -22.01 -19.77
CA THR A 387 13.45 -23.27 -19.89
C THR A 387 13.47 -23.95 -18.54
N VAL A 388 12.94 -25.17 -18.47
CA VAL A 388 12.94 -26.02 -17.26
C VAL A 388 13.48 -27.40 -17.61
N ASP A 389 13.93 -28.13 -16.61
CA ASP A 389 14.47 -29.48 -16.81
C ASP A 389 13.37 -30.42 -17.33
N LEU A 390 13.74 -31.27 -18.29
CA LEU A 390 12.85 -32.28 -18.84
C LEU A 390 12.81 -33.52 -17.93
N THR A 391 13.95 -33.88 -17.31
CA THR A 391 14.06 -34.94 -16.29
C THR A 391 14.51 -34.37 -14.94
N PRO A 392 13.62 -33.67 -14.21
CA PRO A 392 13.97 -33.04 -12.94
C PRO A 392 14.28 -34.07 -11.84
N GLU A 393 15.23 -33.74 -10.97
CA GLU A 393 15.61 -34.53 -9.81
C GLU A 393 15.27 -33.81 -8.49
N LEU A 394 15.03 -34.60 -7.44
CA LEU A 394 14.85 -34.04 -6.09
C LEU A 394 16.16 -33.43 -5.59
N ALA A 395 16.11 -32.17 -5.19
CA ALA A 395 17.21 -31.48 -4.57
C ALA A 395 17.39 -31.92 -3.11
N GLY A 396 18.63 -31.91 -2.62
CA GLY A 396 18.92 -32.19 -1.20
C GLY A 396 18.42 -31.13 -0.22
N LYS A 397 17.90 -29.99 -0.73
CA LYS A 397 17.34 -28.89 0.07
C LYS A 397 16.18 -28.24 -0.67
N ILE A 398 15.10 -27.97 0.08
CA ILE A 398 13.95 -27.21 -0.39
C ILE A 398 14.37 -25.77 -0.73
N THR A 399 13.93 -25.28 -1.89
CA THR A 399 14.05 -23.87 -2.26
C THR A 399 12.70 -23.20 -2.12
N TYR A 400 12.60 -22.08 -1.40
CA TYR A 400 11.33 -21.39 -1.20
C TYR A 400 11.06 -20.37 -2.30
N VAL A 401 9.77 -20.10 -2.54
CA VAL A 401 9.33 -19.01 -3.41
C VAL A 401 9.66 -17.65 -2.78
N TYR A 402 9.63 -17.52 -1.45
CA TYR A 402 10.09 -16.33 -0.72
C TYR A 402 11.56 -16.44 -0.27
N ASP A 403 12.21 -15.32 0.02
CA ASP A 403 13.62 -15.28 0.44
C ASP A 403 13.89 -15.63 1.91
N LEU A 404 12.89 -15.50 2.81
CA LEU A 404 13.07 -15.75 4.25
C LEU A 404 12.51 -17.11 4.71
N GLY A 405 11.62 -17.75 3.93
CA GLY A 405 11.04 -19.04 4.28
C GLY A 405 9.86 -19.41 3.40
N ILE A 406 9.08 -20.42 3.81
CA ILE A 406 7.88 -20.84 3.08
C ILE A 406 6.68 -19.90 3.28
N ASP A 407 6.68 -19.19 4.41
CA ASP A 407 5.56 -18.40 4.91
C ASP A 407 5.89 -16.91 5.08
N SER A 408 7.12 -16.50 4.74
CA SER A 408 7.64 -15.17 5.03
C SER A 408 8.71 -14.74 4.03
N GLY A 409 8.82 -13.43 3.84
CA GLY A 409 9.82 -12.81 2.97
C GLY A 409 9.25 -12.19 1.70
N ARG A 410 10.16 -11.80 0.82
CA ARG A 410 9.89 -11.22 -0.49
C ARG A 410 9.88 -12.32 -1.57
N PRO A 411 8.97 -12.24 -2.55
CA PRO A 411 8.98 -13.18 -3.68
C PRO A 411 10.34 -13.17 -4.40
N SER A 412 10.98 -14.32 -4.48
CA SER A 412 12.26 -14.55 -5.17
C SER A 412 12.09 -15.34 -6.47
N TYR A 413 11.01 -16.11 -6.59
CA TYR A 413 10.70 -16.93 -7.76
C TYR A 413 9.23 -16.84 -8.15
N VAL A 414 8.96 -16.98 -9.44
CA VAL A 414 7.66 -17.38 -9.98
C VAL A 414 7.56 -18.91 -9.84
N PHE A 415 6.42 -19.45 -9.42
CA PHE A 415 6.33 -20.88 -9.11
C PHE A 415 6.35 -21.77 -10.36
N GLY A 416 5.62 -21.39 -11.42
CA GLY A 416 5.53 -22.24 -12.61
C GLY A 416 4.71 -21.60 -13.72
N VAL A 417 4.48 -22.35 -14.79
CA VAL A 417 3.65 -21.93 -15.93
C VAL A 417 2.59 -22.97 -16.24
N ALA A 418 1.35 -22.52 -16.40
CA ALA A 418 0.24 -23.35 -16.82
C ALA A 418 0.39 -23.83 -18.27
N ILE A 419 -0.34 -24.88 -18.65
CA ILE A 419 -0.36 -25.40 -20.03
C ILE A 419 -0.83 -24.39 -21.08
N ASN A 420 -1.54 -23.33 -20.66
CA ASN A 420 -1.95 -22.23 -21.54
C ASN A 420 -0.90 -21.11 -21.62
N GLY A 421 0.24 -21.23 -20.93
CA GLY A 421 1.33 -20.27 -20.98
C GLY A 421 1.24 -19.13 -19.95
N VAL A 422 0.23 -19.08 -19.10
CA VAL A 422 0.10 -18.09 -18.02
C VAL A 422 0.84 -18.57 -16.77
N LYS A 423 1.58 -17.67 -16.10
CA LYS A 423 2.41 -18.00 -14.93
C LYS A 423 1.61 -18.11 -13.63
N PHE A 424 2.10 -18.91 -12.70
CA PHE A 424 1.65 -18.99 -11.30
C PHE A 424 2.59 -18.18 -10.40
N GLU A 425 2.03 -17.14 -9.78
CA GLU A 425 2.68 -16.33 -8.74
C GLU A 425 1.84 -16.44 -7.45
N PRO A 426 1.98 -17.50 -6.64
CA PRO A 426 1.15 -17.73 -5.45
C PRO A 426 1.44 -16.80 -4.27
N SER A 427 2.23 -15.76 -4.51
CA SER A 427 2.83 -14.89 -3.50
C SER A 427 2.37 -13.45 -3.69
N ALA A 428 1.93 -12.84 -2.61
CA ALA A 428 1.75 -11.40 -2.50
C ALA A 428 3.10 -10.70 -2.24
N ASN A 429 3.21 -9.45 -2.67
CA ASN A 429 4.29 -8.53 -2.29
C ASN A 429 3.79 -7.48 -1.29
N GLU A 430 2.69 -7.79 -0.61
CA GLU A 430 2.01 -6.99 0.39
C GLU A 430 2.19 -7.59 1.78
N TYR A 431 2.38 -6.71 2.77
CA TYR A 431 2.81 -7.08 4.11
C TYR A 431 1.96 -6.38 5.17
N PHE A 432 1.95 -6.92 6.39
CA PHE A 432 1.65 -6.09 7.54
C PHE A 432 2.64 -4.92 7.58
N ARG A 433 2.14 -3.71 7.82
CA ARG A 433 2.96 -2.52 7.94
C ARG A 433 2.89 -1.96 9.33
N ASN A 434 4.03 -1.42 9.75
CA ASN A 434 4.09 -0.77 11.02
C ASN A 434 3.12 0.42 11.06
N THR A 435 2.18 0.45 12.00
CA THR A 435 1.12 1.46 11.98
C THR A 435 1.60 2.87 12.33
N GLU A 436 2.82 3.01 12.84
CA GLU A 436 3.45 4.28 13.19
C GLU A 436 4.50 4.70 12.17
N THR A 437 5.33 3.77 11.67
CA THR A 437 6.45 4.07 10.76
C THR A 437 6.17 3.74 9.29
N ASN A 438 5.09 2.99 9.02
CA ASN A 438 4.75 2.43 7.72
C ASN A 438 5.79 1.42 7.16
N GLU A 439 6.76 0.98 7.96
CA GLU A 439 7.75 -0.01 7.55
C GLU A 439 7.11 -1.39 7.35
N PRO A 440 7.42 -2.12 6.27
CA PRO A 440 6.86 -3.44 6.02
C PRO A 440 7.48 -4.47 6.96
N ASN A 441 6.63 -5.32 7.54
CA ASN A 441 7.04 -6.51 8.27
C ASN A 441 7.01 -7.72 7.33
N TYR A 442 8.18 -8.08 6.80
CA TYR A 442 8.35 -9.20 5.86
C TYR A 442 8.03 -10.57 6.46
N GLU A 443 7.87 -10.68 7.78
CA GLU A 443 7.37 -11.92 8.37
C GLU A 443 5.87 -12.11 8.09
N TRP A 444 5.09 -11.04 7.95
CA TRP A 444 3.64 -11.11 7.85
C TRP A 444 3.17 -10.71 6.46
N THR A 445 3.44 -11.57 5.48
CA THR A 445 2.96 -11.43 4.09
C THR A 445 1.47 -11.76 4.00
N LEU A 446 0.70 -10.96 3.24
CA LEU A 446 -0.71 -11.23 2.98
C LEU A 446 -0.88 -12.53 2.16
N GLU A 447 -1.97 -13.24 2.40
CA GLU A 447 -2.41 -14.37 1.56
C GLU A 447 -3.35 -13.86 0.46
N PRO A 448 -2.94 -13.86 -0.83
CA PRO A 448 -3.74 -13.31 -1.93
C PRO A 448 -5.16 -13.87 -2.00
N LEU A 449 -5.33 -15.17 -1.72
CA LEU A 449 -6.63 -15.83 -1.86
C LEU A 449 -7.49 -15.78 -0.60
N SER A 450 -7.04 -15.05 0.42
CA SER A 450 -7.80 -14.85 1.66
C SER A 450 -9.08 -14.07 1.41
N GLU A 451 -10.13 -14.36 2.17
CA GLU A 451 -11.36 -13.57 2.11
C GLU A 451 -11.22 -12.14 2.68
N GLU A 452 -10.15 -11.89 3.43
CA GLU A 452 -9.84 -10.57 4.04
C GLU A 452 -8.87 -9.74 3.20
N VAL A 453 -8.38 -10.30 2.09
CA VAL A 453 -7.45 -9.69 1.15
C VAL A 453 -8.15 -9.53 -0.20
N ASN A 454 -7.82 -8.46 -0.90
CA ASN A 454 -8.28 -8.23 -2.26
C ASN A 454 -7.20 -7.48 -3.01
N LEU A 455 -6.53 -8.15 -3.95
CA LEU A 455 -5.50 -7.59 -4.83
C LEU A 455 -6.07 -7.30 -6.23
N GLY A 456 -7.41 -7.23 -6.35
CA GLY A 456 -8.12 -7.00 -7.60
C GLY A 456 -8.22 -8.24 -8.47
N GLU A 457 -8.23 -9.43 -7.85
CA GLU A 457 -8.32 -10.72 -8.53
C GLU A 457 -9.67 -10.92 -9.21
N ASP A 458 -9.66 -11.64 -10.32
CA ASP A 458 -10.86 -12.16 -10.96
C ASP A 458 -11.26 -13.54 -10.44
N TYR A 459 -12.33 -14.08 -11.01
CA TYR A 459 -12.82 -15.41 -10.65
C TYR A 459 -11.86 -16.57 -11.00
N ASN A 460 -10.78 -16.32 -11.75
CA ASN A 460 -9.71 -17.27 -12.02
C ASN A 460 -8.59 -17.19 -10.98
N ASN A 461 -8.80 -16.47 -9.87
CA ASN A 461 -7.79 -16.20 -8.85
C ASN A 461 -6.55 -15.52 -9.47
N ALA A 462 -6.79 -14.59 -10.39
CA ALA A 462 -5.77 -14.00 -11.26
C ALA A 462 -5.93 -12.49 -11.34
N HIS A 463 -4.85 -11.77 -11.63
CA HIS A 463 -4.93 -10.36 -11.95
C HIS A 463 -3.84 -9.95 -12.94
N VAL A 464 -3.73 -8.65 -13.21
CA VAL A 464 -2.86 -8.09 -14.23
C VAL A 464 -1.76 -7.26 -13.60
N GLN A 465 -0.51 -7.53 -13.98
CA GLN A 465 0.65 -6.72 -13.63
C GLN A 465 0.67 -5.38 -14.41
N PRO A 466 1.43 -4.36 -13.96
CA PRO A 466 1.53 -3.08 -14.67
C PRO A 466 2.06 -3.17 -16.10
N ASN A 467 2.89 -4.18 -16.39
CA ASN A 467 3.37 -4.49 -17.74
C ASN A 467 2.29 -5.15 -18.63
N GLY A 468 1.09 -5.36 -18.10
CA GLY A 468 -0.04 -6.01 -18.78
C GLY A 468 -0.02 -7.54 -18.73
N GLU A 469 0.95 -8.17 -18.07
CA GLU A 469 1.01 -9.63 -17.91
C GLU A 469 -0.09 -10.11 -16.95
N TYR A 470 -0.93 -11.02 -17.40
CA TYR A 470 -1.93 -11.70 -16.58
C TYR A 470 -1.31 -12.92 -15.89
N HIS A 471 -1.61 -13.16 -14.62
CA HIS A 471 -1.04 -14.28 -13.86
C HIS A 471 -1.99 -14.83 -12.79
N TYR A 472 -1.80 -16.09 -12.41
CA TYR A 472 -2.58 -16.79 -11.40
C TYR A 472 -1.91 -16.75 -10.03
N HIS A 473 -2.69 -16.49 -8.97
CA HIS A 473 -2.32 -16.74 -7.58
C HIS A 473 -2.73 -18.15 -7.11
N GLY A 474 -3.71 -18.77 -7.76
CA GLY A 474 -4.23 -20.09 -7.40
C GLY A 474 -4.98 -20.78 -8.54
N THR A 475 -5.97 -21.61 -8.21
CA THR A 475 -6.75 -22.39 -9.19
C THR A 475 -7.27 -21.50 -10.33
N PRO A 476 -6.83 -21.73 -11.59
CA PRO A 476 -7.30 -20.97 -12.74
C PRO A 476 -8.66 -21.51 -13.20
N THR A 477 -9.73 -21.08 -12.52
CA THR A 477 -11.11 -21.61 -12.68
C THR A 477 -11.53 -21.82 -14.14
N GLY A 478 -11.26 -20.86 -15.02
CA GLY A 478 -11.60 -20.92 -16.44
C GLY A 478 -10.78 -21.94 -17.23
N LEU A 479 -9.52 -22.19 -16.85
CA LEU A 479 -8.69 -23.24 -17.46
C LEU A 479 -9.16 -24.63 -17.05
N VAL A 480 -9.42 -24.83 -15.75
CA VAL A 480 -9.79 -26.14 -15.20
C VAL A 480 -11.27 -26.49 -15.37
N ALA A 481 -12.12 -25.56 -15.79
CA ALA A 481 -13.57 -25.76 -15.95
C ALA A 481 -13.95 -26.92 -16.89
N ASN A 482 -13.06 -27.31 -17.82
CA ASN A 482 -13.29 -28.41 -18.75
C ASN A 482 -12.45 -29.66 -18.42
N PHE A 483 -11.76 -29.68 -17.28
CA PHE A 483 -11.01 -30.85 -16.85
C PHE A 483 -11.98 -31.93 -16.39
N ASP A 484 -11.63 -33.19 -16.61
CA ASP A 484 -12.42 -34.33 -16.15
C ASP A 484 -12.21 -34.47 -14.63
N GLU A 485 -13.28 -34.26 -13.86
CA GLU A 485 -13.26 -34.32 -12.39
C GLU A 485 -12.86 -35.70 -11.84
N ASN A 486 -12.85 -36.75 -12.68
CA ASN A 486 -12.46 -38.10 -12.28
C ASN A 486 -11.07 -38.50 -12.81
N LYS A 487 -10.28 -37.55 -13.31
CA LYS A 487 -8.94 -37.81 -13.84
C LYS A 487 -7.90 -36.86 -13.28
N MET A 488 -6.72 -37.41 -13.01
CA MET A 488 -5.52 -36.64 -12.82
C MET A 488 -5.19 -35.89 -14.12
N THR A 489 -5.22 -34.56 -14.07
CA THR A 489 -5.06 -33.71 -15.27
C THR A 489 -3.92 -32.73 -15.08
N LEU A 490 -2.96 -32.75 -16.00
CA LEU A 490 -1.82 -31.84 -16.01
C LEU A 490 -2.28 -30.40 -16.21
N VAL A 491 -1.90 -29.51 -15.30
CA VAL A 491 -2.23 -28.08 -15.36
C VAL A 491 -1.03 -27.21 -15.73
N GLY A 492 0.21 -27.68 -15.54
CA GLY A 492 1.40 -26.91 -15.87
C GLY A 492 2.71 -27.60 -15.50
N TRP A 493 3.79 -26.81 -15.52
CA TRP A 493 5.14 -27.21 -15.14
C TRP A 493 5.72 -26.19 -14.16
N ALA A 494 6.29 -26.68 -13.07
CA ALA A 494 6.96 -25.85 -12.07
C ALA A 494 8.32 -25.37 -12.58
N ALA A 495 8.87 -24.32 -11.96
CA ALA A 495 10.16 -23.74 -12.34
C ALA A 495 11.33 -24.74 -12.24
N ASP A 496 11.19 -25.77 -11.41
CA ASP A 496 12.16 -26.86 -11.23
C ASP A 496 11.92 -28.06 -12.16
N GLY A 497 11.00 -27.94 -13.13
CA GLY A 497 10.75 -28.95 -14.16
C GLY A 497 9.69 -30.01 -13.81
N PHE A 498 9.33 -30.17 -12.53
CA PHE A 498 8.32 -31.15 -12.13
C PHE A 498 6.91 -30.77 -12.63
N PRO A 499 6.07 -31.76 -12.97
CA PRO A 499 4.71 -31.52 -13.41
C PRO A 499 3.82 -30.99 -12.29
N MET A 500 2.82 -30.20 -12.68
CA MET A 500 1.76 -29.69 -11.81
C MET A 500 0.43 -30.28 -12.25
N TYR A 501 -0.35 -30.82 -11.32
CA TYR A 501 -1.69 -31.38 -11.58
C TYR A 501 -2.77 -30.62 -10.83
N TYR A 502 -3.98 -30.55 -11.39
CA TYR A 502 -5.11 -29.95 -10.69
C TYR A 502 -5.80 -30.99 -9.80
N LYS A 503 -5.72 -30.77 -8.48
CA LYS A 503 -6.34 -31.40 -7.28
C LYS A 503 -6.64 -32.90 -7.20
N MET A 504 -6.74 -33.61 -8.31
CA MET A 504 -7.07 -35.04 -8.40
C MET A 504 -5.78 -35.85 -8.55
N GLY A 505 -5.72 -36.99 -7.87
CA GLY A 505 -4.65 -37.98 -8.05
C GLY A 505 -5.06 -39.36 -7.55
N TYR A 506 -4.22 -40.35 -7.83
CA TYR A 506 -4.47 -41.74 -7.41
C TYR A 506 -4.47 -41.90 -5.90
N LYS A 507 -5.44 -42.64 -5.36
CA LYS A 507 -5.57 -42.91 -3.93
C LYS A 507 -4.36 -43.66 -3.39
N ASP A 508 -3.92 -44.69 -4.12
CA ASP A 508 -2.57 -45.23 -3.94
C ASP A 508 -1.65 -44.48 -4.91
N PRO A 509 -0.73 -43.64 -4.41
CA PRO A 509 0.14 -42.85 -5.29
C PRO A 509 1.02 -43.71 -6.20
N MET A 510 1.20 -45.01 -5.92
CA MET A 510 2.05 -45.91 -6.70
C MET A 510 1.28 -46.83 -7.65
N ASP A 511 -0.06 -46.77 -7.69
CA ASP A 511 -0.90 -47.59 -8.56
C ASP A 511 -1.85 -46.74 -9.43
N ALA A 512 -1.57 -46.73 -10.74
CA ALA A 512 -2.37 -46.00 -11.72
C ALA A 512 -3.76 -46.61 -11.96
N ASN A 513 -4.02 -47.82 -11.45
CA ASN A 513 -5.35 -48.46 -11.48
C ASN A 513 -6.17 -48.16 -10.23
N SER A 514 -5.59 -47.49 -9.23
CA SER A 514 -6.31 -47.14 -8.02
C SER A 514 -7.33 -46.02 -8.30
N GLU A 515 -8.30 -45.90 -7.39
CA GLU A 515 -9.31 -44.85 -7.42
C GLU A 515 -8.67 -43.45 -7.53
N VAL A 516 -9.20 -42.58 -8.39
CA VAL A 516 -8.78 -41.17 -8.43
C VAL A 516 -9.58 -40.40 -7.39
N VAL A 517 -8.89 -39.72 -6.48
CA VAL A 517 -9.46 -38.96 -5.36
C VAL A 517 -8.97 -37.52 -5.39
N GLN A 518 -9.75 -36.61 -4.79
CA GLN A 518 -9.27 -35.27 -4.54
C GLN A 518 -8.24 -35.31 -3.41
N LEU A 519 -7.03 -34.84 -3.70
CA LEU A 519 -5.93 -34.79 -2.75
C LEU A 519 -6.08 -33.62 -1.80
N ARG A 520 -5.78 -33.85 -0.53
CA ARG A 520 -5.91 -32.86 0.55
C ARG A 520 -4.57 -32.27 0.94
N SER A 521 -4.54 -30.97 1.18
CA SER A 521 -3.38 -30.30 1.72
C SER A 521 -3.15 -30.70 3.18
N SER A 522 -1.87 -30.69 3.58
CA SER A 522 -1.46 -30.90 4.96
C SER A 522 -1.38 -29.60 5.76
N TYR A 523 -1.77 -28.47 5.18
CA TYR A 523 -1.84 -27.19 5.88
C TYR A 523 -3.18 -27.01 6.60
N THR A 524 -3.13 -26.43 7.79
CA THR A 524 -4.31 -26.02 8.55
C THR A 524 -4.17 -24.59 9.00
N LEU A 525 -5.29 -23.88 9.12
CA LEU A 525 -5.30 -22.61 9.82
C LEU A 525 -4.92 -22.84 11.30
N ARG A 526 -3.99 -22.02 11.82
CA ARG A 526 -3.60 -22.03 13.22
C ARG A 526 -4.80 -21.66 14.11
N GLU A 527 -4.83 -22.18 15.32
CA GLU A 527 -5.83 -21.80 16.32
C GLU A 527 -5.29 -20.69 17.24
N GLY A 528 -6.19 -19.84 17.75
CA GLY A 528 -5.85 -18.78 18.72
C GLY A 528 -5.57 -17.41 18.09
N GLU A 529 -4.72 -16.64 18.75
CA GLU A 529 -4.43 -15.24 18.44
C GLU A 529 -2.99 -15.07 17.95
N ARG A 530 -2.79 -14.20 16.96
CA ARG A 530 -1.48 -13.76 16.50
C ARG A 530 -0.75 -13.02 17.64
N PRO A 531 0.57 -13.22 17.78
CA PRO A 531 1.34 -12.69 18.91
C PRO A 531 1.71 -11.20 18.82
N GLY A 532 1.28 -10.49 17.77
CA GLY A 532 1.71 -9.11 17.53
C GLY A 532 1.13 -8.07 18.50
N ASP A 533 1.59 -6.84 18.34
CA ASP A 533 1.27 -5.68 19.18
C ASP A 533 0.34 -4.67 18.48
N SER A 534 -0.19 -5.00 17.29
CA SER A 534 -0.89 -4.11 16.37
C SER A 534 -0.05 -2.95 15.81
N ILE A 535 1.22 -2.80 16.20
CA ILE A 535 2.08 -1.71 15.76
C ILE A 535 3.15 -2.25 14.84
N SER A 536 4.00 -3.17 15.29
CA SER A 536 5.09 -3.76 14.52
C SER A 536 4.73 -5.11 13.90
N ALA A 537 3.73 -5.80 14.44
CA ALA A 537 3.21 -7.06 13.93
C ALA A 537 1.68 -7.17 14.13
N PRO A 538 0.95 -7.94 13.30
CA PRO A 538 -0.48 -8.11 13.43
C PRO A 538 -0.83 -8.90 14.69
N ASN A 539 -1.89 -8.48 15.37
CA ASN A 539 -2.55 -9.24 16.42
C ASN A 539 -3.93 -9.74 15.94
N GLY A 540 -4.73 -10.28 16.86
CA GLY A 540 -6.06 -10.81 16.54
C GLY A 540 -6.02 -12.26 16.07
N THR A 541 -7.19 -12.85 15.81
CA THR A 541 -7.33 -14.26 15.45
C THR A 541 -6.60 -14.62 14.17
N TYR A 542 -6.03 -15.82 14.09
CA TYR A 542 -5.57 -16.40 12.83
C TYR A 542 -6.76 -16.58 11.89
N SER A 543 -6.94 -15.65 10.95
CA SER A 543 -8.09 -15.60 10.04
C SER A 543 -7.78 -16.12 8.64
N GLY A 544 -6.52 -16.42 8.34
CA GLY A 544 -6.06 -16.78 7.00
C GLY A 544 -5.73 -15.56 6.15
N LYS A 545 -5.67 -14.36 6.75
CA LYS A 545 -5.27 -13.10 6.11
C LYS A 545 -3.79 -13.08 5.74
N TYR A 546 -2.96 -13.70 6.57
CA TYR A 546 -1.52 -13.78 6.36
C TYR A 546 -1.11 -15.22 6.07
N VAL A 547 -0.06 -15.42 5.28
CA VAL A 547 0.47 -16.77 4.96
C VAL A 547 0.85 -17.52 6.24
N ARG A 548 1.42 -16.82 7.23
CA ARG A 548 1.76 -17.36 8.56
C ARG A 548 0.58 -17.74 9.44
N ASP A 549 -0.65 -17.41 9.03
CA ASP A 549 -1.84 -17.91 9.73
C ASP A 549 -2.02 -19.41 9.52
N TYR A 550 -1.38 -19.99 8.52
CA TYR A 550 -1.40 -21.42 8.25
C TYR A 550 -0.17 -22.10 8.86
N GLU A 551 -0.32 -23.38 9.18
CA GLU A 551 0.76 -24.25 9.63
C GLU A 551 0.70 -25.58 8.88
N TYR A 552 1.87 -26.09 8.48
CA TYR A 552 2.00 -27.43 7.95
C TYR A 552 1.91 -28.46 9.08
N LYS A 553 1.07 -29.49 8.90
CA LYS A 553 0.95 -30.63 9.79
C LYS A 553 1.33 -31.89 9.05
N ASN A 554 2.48 -32.45 9.42
CA ASN A 554 2.99 -33.66 8.79
C ASN A 554 1.97 -34.80 8.81
N ASN A 555 1.71 -35.42 7.66
CA ASN A 555 0.74 -36.49 7.45
C ASN A 555 -0.73 -36.13 7.83
N PHE A 556 -1.11 -34.85 7.76
CA PHE A 556 -2.51 -34.44 7.99
C PHE A 556 -3.38 -34.62 6.74
N GLY A 557 -2.83 -34.29 5.57
CA GLY A 557 -3.42 -34.54 4.26
C GLY A 557 -2.60 -35.55 3.46
N ASP A 558 -2.79 -35.52 2.14
CA ASP A 558 -2.11 -36.40 1.18
C ASP A 558 -0.81 -35.78 0.63
N LEU A 559 -0.60 -34.49 0.89
CA LEU A 559 0.46 -33.67 0.28
C LEU A 559 1.51 -33.24 1.32
N ASP A 560 2.74 -33.05 0.86
CA ASP A 560 3.86 -32.60 1.67
C ASP A 560 3.87 -31.08 1.89
N GLU A 561 4.95 -30.57 2.50
CA GLU A 561 5.12 -29.15 2.83
C GLU A 561 5.16 -28.25 1.57
N CYS A 562 5.59 -28.79 0.42
CA CYS A 562 5.54 -28.11 -0.88
C CYS A 562 4.25 -28.41 -1.65
N ASN A 563 3.21 -28.89 -0.98
CA ASN A 563 1.90 -29.19 -1.57
C ASN A 563 2.00 -30.12 -2.79
N GLY A 564 2.91 -31.10 -2.72
CA GLY A 564 3.07 -32.14 -3.73
C GLY A 564 3.23 -33.51 -3.09
N ARG A 565 3.51 -34.51 -3.93
CA ARG A 565 3.86 -35.87 -3.51
C ARG A 565 4.54 -36.63 -4.64
N THR A 566 5.15 -37.77 -4.31
CA THR A 566 5.70 -38.71 -5.29
C THR A 566 4.66 -39.77 -5.65
N GLY A 567 4.50 -40.05 -6.93
CA GLY A 567 3.62 -41.10 -7.42
C GLY A 567 3.56 -41.23 -8.94
N VAL A 568 2.85 -42.22 -9.43
CA VAL A 568 2.56 -42.42 -10.86
C VAL A 568 1.57 -41.38 -11.37
N THR A 569 1.71 -40.97 -12.62
CA THR A 569 0.81 -40.03 -13.29
C THR A 569 0.55 -40.49 -14.73
N PRO A 570 -0.44 -39.93 -15.45
CA PRO A 570 -0.67 -40.29 -16.85
C PRO A 570 0.56 -40.08 -17.76
N GLU A 571 1.31 -39.01 -17.54
CA GLU A 571 2.52 -38.67 -18.30
C GLU A 571 3.76 -39.40 -17.79
N PHE A 572 3.79 -39.78 -16.51
CA PHE A 572 4.92 -40.43 -15.85
C PHE A 572 4.48 -41.75 -15.18
N PRO A 573 4.24 -42.82 -15.95
CA PRO A 573 3.73 -44.09 -15.43
C PRO A 573 4.72 -44.83 -14.53
N ASN A 574 6.00 -44.47 -14.57
CA ASN A 574 7.05 -45.03 -13.69
C ASN A 574 7.18 -44.26 -12.37
N GLY A 575 6.39 -43.21 -12.17
CA GLY A 575 6.47 -42.35 -11.00
C GLY A 575 7.31 -41.09 -11.24
N THR A 576 6.89 -40.01 -10.59
CA THR A 576 7.62 -38.75 -10.48
C THR A 576 7.18 -38.02 -9.22
N TYR A 577 7.94 -37.02 -8.78
CA TYR A 577 7.40 -36.03 -7.86
C TYR A 577 6.53 -35.04 -8.64
N TYR A 578 5.40 -34.62 -8.07
CA TYR A 578 4.54 -33.64 -8.70
C TYR A 578 3.88 -32.72 -7.68
N TYR A 579 3.62 -31.49 -8.11
CA TYR A 579 2.89 -30.50 -7.34
C TYR A 579 1.40 -30.57 -7.63
N VAL A 580 0.60 -30.17 -6.65
CA VAL A 580 -0.84 -30.08 -6.78
C VAL A 580 -1.29 -28.63 -6.70
N VAL A 581 -1.99 -28.17 -7.73
CA VAL A 581 -2.80 -26.95 -7.66
C VAL A 581 -4.13 -27.34 -7.03
N SER A 582 -4.40 -26.80 -5.85
CA SER A 582 -5.52 -27.19 -4.99
C SER A 582 -6.49 -26.03 -4.72
N ASP A 583 -7.70 -26.36 -4.27
CA ASP A 583 -8.67 -25.36 -3.80
C ASP A 583 -8.49 -25.06 -2.29
N GLU A 584 -7.57 -25.76 -1.62
CA GLU A 584 -7.16 -25.53 -0.24
C GLU A 584 -5.89 -24.65 -0.21
N PHE A 585 -5.54 -24.10 0.96
CA PHE A 585 -4.24 -23.46 1.13
C PHE A 585 -3.14 -24.54 1.22
N PRO A 586 -1.97 -24.36 0.58
CA PRO A 586 -1.71 -23.35 -0.45
C PRO A 586 -2.37 -23.77 -1.79
N SER A 587 -2.93 -22.81 -2.53
CA SER A 587 -3.59 -23.15 -3.81
C SER A 587 -2.57 -23.53 -4.88
N ALA A 588 -1.43 -22.85 -4.94
CA ALA A 588 -0.24 -23.29 -5.66
C ALA A 588 0.97 -23.28 -4.71
N SER A 589 1.95 -24.16 -4.96
CA SER A 589 3.05 -24.39 -4.02
C SER A 589 3.90 -23.14 -3.76
N ARG A 590 4.46 -23.07 -2.55
CA ARG A 590 5.36 -22.01 -2.08
C ARG A 590 6.82 -22.46 -1.97
N CYS A 591 7.12 -23.65 -2.48
CA CYS A 591 8.48 -24.15 -2.55
C CYS A 591 8.72 -25.18 -3.65
N PHE A 592 9.99 -25.44 -3.89
CA PHE A 592 10.54 -26.34 -4.88
C PHE A 592 11.28 -27.49 -4.18
N MET A 593 10.91 -28.70 -4.54
CA MET A 593 11.58 -29.95 -4.22
C MET A 593 12.72 -30.26 -5.20
N GLY A 594 12.76 -29.64 -6.38
CA GLY A 594 13.88 -29.68 -7.31
C GLY A 594 14.70 -28.38 -7.30
N THR A 595 15.50 -28.18 -8.36
CA THR A 595 16.28 -26.95 -8.56
C THR A 595 15.55 -26.01 -9.53
N PRO A 596 14.99 -24.87 -9.07
CA PRO A 596 14.25 -23.98 -9.95
C PRO A 596 15.15 -23.25 -10.95
N SER A 597 14.69 -23.17 -12.20
CA SER A 597 15.34 -22.43 -13.28
C SER A 597 15.42 -20.94 -12.98
N ASN A 598 16.55 -20.32 -13.37
CA ASN A 598 16.76 -18.88 -13.23
C ASN A 598 15.83 -18.05 -14.12
N ASP A 599 15.18 -18.65 -15.13
CA ASP A 599 14.18 -17.97 -15.97
C ASP A 599 12.96 -17.51 -15.15
N PHE A 600 12.77 -18.09 -13.97
CA PHE A 600 11.67 -17.80 -13.04
C PHE A 600 12.09 -16.87 -11.90
N LYS A 601 13.34 -16.42 -11.85
CA LYS A 601 13.84 -15.59 -10.75
C LYS A 601 13.31 -14.16 -10.85
N VAL A 602 12.67 -13.69 -9.79
CA VAL A 602 12.11 -12.34 -9.71
C VAL A 602 13.24 -11.31 -9.62
N GLY A 603 13.19 -10.26 -10.45
CA GLY A 603 14.17 -9.17 -10.45
C GLY A 603 15.55 -9.51 -11.06
N GLY A 604 15.72 -10.70 -11.65
CA GLY A 604 16.94 -11.08 -12.36
C GLY A 604 16.98 -10.51 -13.79
N ARG A 605 18.06 -9.84 -14.17
CA ARG A 605 18.33 -9.54 -15.60
C ARG A 605 18.49 -10.87 -16.35
N ARG A 606 17.66 -11.12 -17.38
CA ARG A 606 17.92 -12.17 -18.38
C ARG A 606 19.33 -11.99 -18.93
N ILE A 607 20.20 -12.97 -18.71
CA ILE A 607 21.39 -13.15 -19.54
C ILE A 607 20.85 -13.67 -20.88
N GLN A 608 20.67 -12.78 -21.85
CA GLN A 608 20.38 -13.21 -23.22
C GLN A 608 21.58 -14.03 -23.71
N THR A 609 21.40 -15.34 -23.83
CA THR A 609 22.27 -16.19 -24.63
C THR A 609 22.15 -15.73 -26.08
N GLN A 610 23.16 -15.00 -26.56
CA GLN A 610 23.27 -14.62 -27.95
C GLN A 610 23.55 -15.87 -28.80
N GLU A 611 22.52 -16.43 -29.41
CA GLU A 611 22.68 -17.14 -30.68
C GLU A 611 22.14 -16.25 -31.80
N GLY A 612 23.03 -15.90 -32.73
CA GLY A 612 22.68 -15.34 -34.02
C GLY A 612 23.03 -13.87 -34.21
N GLN A 613 24.29 -13.57 -34.52
CA GLN A 613 24.65 -12.81 -35.73
C GLN A 613 26.19 -12.75 -35.92
N ASN A 614 26.66 -13.40 -36.98
CA ASN A 614 27.98 -13.22 -37.55
C ASN A 614 28.15 -11.79 -38.11
N ASN A 615 29.15 -11.03 -37.64
CA ASN A 615 30.21 -10.51 -38.50
C ASN A 615 31.33 -9.79 -37.71
N PRO A 616 32.59 -9.79 -38.22
CA PRO A 616 33.78 -9.55 -37.41
C PRO A 616 34.35 -8.14 -37.63
N GLN A 617 34.46 -7.32 -36.59
CA GLN A 617 35.43 -6.22 -36.57
C GLN A 617 36.05 -6.01 -35.19
N ARG A 618 37.37 -6.27 -35.14
CA ARG A 618 38.30 -5.92 -34.06
C ARG A 618 38.16 -4.44 -33.67
N ARG A 619 38.10 -4.16 -32.36
CA ARG A 619 38.89 -3.07 -31.73
C ARG A 619 38.94 -3.20 -30.19
N GLN A 620 40.11 -3.68 -29.76
CA GLN A 620 40.90 -3.33 -28.55
C GLN A 620 40.19 -3.11 -27.19
N GLN A 621 40.49 -4.04 -26.26
CA GLN A 621 40.36 -3.90 -24.82
C GLN A 621 41.25 -2.79 -24.22
N LYS A 622 40.75 -2.14 -23.16
CA LYS A 622 41.51 -1.83 -21.93
C LYS A 622 40.58 -1.88 -20.70
N PRO A 623 41.04 -2.34 -19.52
CA PRO A 623 40.18 -2.79 -18.43
C PRO A 623 39.94 -1.71 -17.36
N ILE A 624 38.75 -1.72 -16.74
CA ILE A 624 38.47 -0.96 -15.50
C ILE A 624 37.85 -1.92 -14.47
N ALA A 625 38.32 -1.77 -13.24
CA ALA A 625 38.24 -2.69 -12.11
C ALA A 625 36.84 -2.93 -11.54
N ASN A 626 36.58 -4.18 -11.15
CA ASN A 626 35.40 -4.60 -10.39
C ASN A 626 35.54 -4.25 -8.90
N GLN A 627 34.59 -3.47 -8.37
CA GLN A 627 34.27 -3.39 -6.96
C GLN A 627 33.06 -4.29 -6.68
N THR A 628 33.22 -5.26 -5.78
CA THR A 628 32.15 -6.15 -5.27
C THR A 628 31.55 -5.59 -3.97
N PRO A 629 30.21 -5.62 -3.76
CA PRO A 629 29.60 -5.35 -2.46
C PRO A 629 29.44 -6.62 -1.61
N ASN A 630 29.53 -6.45 -0.29
CA ASN A 630 29.65 -7.47 0.76
C ASN A 630 28.38 -8.31 1.02
N THR A 631 28.53 -9.63 1.02
CA THR A 631 27.67 -10.62 1.71
C THR A 631 28.49 -11.22 2.88
N PRO A 632 27.92 -11.53 4.07
CA PRO A 632 28.68 -12.15 5.16
C PRO A 632 29.20 -13.53 4.72
N PRO A 633 30.48 -13.88 4.98
CA PRO A 633 31.05 -15.12 4.48
C PRO A 633 30.48 -16.33 5.25
N ASN A 634 29.88 -17.26 4.51
CA ASN A 634 29.70 -18.65 4.94
C ASN A 634 31.09 -19.24 5.25
N PHE A 635 31.21 -20.10 6.26
CA PHE A 635 32.50 -20.67 6.70
C PHE A 635 33.26 -21.34 5.54
N LEU A 636 32.52 -21.96 4.61
CA LEU A 636 33.05 -22.52 3.36
C LEU A 636 33.81 -21.49 2.50
N ASN A 637 33.33 -20.24 2.42
CA ASN A 637 34.02 -19.17 1.69
C ASN A 637 35.26 -18.65 2.43
N MET A 638 35.38 -18.93 3.74
CA MET A 638 36.59 -18.59 4.50
C MET A 638 37.65 -19.68 4.35
N LEU A 639 37.26 -20.95 4.36
CA LEU A 639 38.15 -22.08 4.07
C LEU A 639 38.81 -21.88 2.70
N GLU A 640 38.02 -21.66 1.64
CA GLU A 640 38.55 -21.43 0.28
C GLU A 640 39.58 -20.29 0.18
N LYS A 641 39.56 -19.33 1.12
CA LYS A 641 40.44 -18.15 1.11
C LYS A 641 41.62 -18.23 2.07
N MET A 642 41.52 -19.05 3.11
CA MET A 642 42.42 -18.99 4.27
C MET A 642 43.04 -20.34 4.60
N ASP A 643 42.30 -21.44 4.44
CA ASP A 643 42.79 -22.82 4.62
C ASP A 643 43.79 -23.14 3.51
N SER A 644 45.06 -22.82 3.77
CA SER A 644 46.13 -22.86 2.75
C SER A 644 46.75 -24.25 2.68
N ASN A 645 46.56 -25.06 3.72
CA ASN A 645 47.00 -26.45 3.79
C ASN A 645 45.87 -27.46 3.48
N GLU A 646 44.65 -26.97 3.21
CA GLU A 646 43.46 -27.75 2.84
C GLU A 646 43.06 -28.79 3.91
N ASP A 647 43.23 -28.45 5.19
CA ASP A 647 42.92 -29.35 6.32
C ASP A 647 41.48 -29.24 6.85
N GLY A 648 40.67 -28.37 6.23
CA GLY A 648 39.27 -28.15 6.55
C GLY A 648 39.07 -27.25 7.77
N LYS A 649 40.13 -26.61 8.28
CA LYS A 649 40.10 -25.68 9.42
C LYS A 649 40.91 -24.43 9.09
N ILE A 650 40.82 -23.40 9.93
CA ILE A 650 41.65 -22.19 9.77
C ILE A 650 42.55 -22.04 10.99
N SER A 651 43.85 -22.23 10.82
CA SER A 651 44.84 -21.99 11.87
C SER A 651 45.05 -20.49 12.15
N GLN A 652 45.63 -20.16 13.30
CA GLN A 652 45.95 -18.76 13.65
C GLN A 652 46.88 -18.08 12.64
N SER A 653 47.79 -18.86 12.02
CA SER A 653 48.68 -18.40 10.95
C SER A 653 47.96 -18.09 9.64
N GLU A 654 46.89 -18.84 9.35
CA GLU A 654 46.09 -18.74 8.12
C GLU A 654 45.03 -17.66 8.18
N ALA A 655 44.55 -17.35 9.39
CA ALA A 655 43.58 -16.31 9.60
C ALA A 655 44.09 -14.95 9.09
N LYS A 656 43.24 -14.26 8.32
CA LYS A 656 43.52 -12.94 7.74
C LYS A 656 42.43 -11.94 8.12
N GLY A 657 42.79 -10.64 8.15
CA GLY A 657 41.85 -9.56 8.46
C GLY A 657 41.19 -9.68 9.84
N ARG A 658 39.90 -9.34 9.93
CA ARG A 658 39.13 -9.32 11.20
C ARG A 658 39.05 -10.66 11.92
N LEU A 659 39.22 -11.79 11.22
CA LEU A 659 39.28 -13.11 11.87
C LEU A 659 40.58 -13.27 12.66
N LYS A 660 41.71 -12.79 12.14
CA LYS A 660 43.01 -12.84 12.83
C LYS A 660 43.00 -12.03 14.13
N GLU A 661 42.41 -10.85 14.09
CA GLU A 661 42.28 -9.94 15.23
C GLU A 661 41.37 -10.51 16.35
N ASN A 662 40.42 -11.38 15.98
CA ASN A 662 39.46 -11.99 16.91
C ASN A 662 39.65 -13.50 17.05
N PHE A 663 40.82 -14.03 16.67
CA PHE A 663 41.03 -15.47 16.58
C PHE A 663 40.80 -16.16 17.93
N SER A 664 41.38 -15.63 19.01
CA SER A 664 41.22 -16.15 20.38
C SER A 664 39.79 -16.07 20.92
N ASN A 665 38.94 -15.21 20.36
CA ASN A 665 37.52 -15.13 20.75
C ASN A 665 36.65 -16.13 19.97
N ARG A 666 37.19 -16.68 18.87
CA ARG A 666 36.50 -17.59 17.96
C ARG A 666 36.91 -19.03 18.15
N ASP A 667 38.17 -19.26 18.50
CA ASP A 667 38.73 -20.54 18.91
C ASP A 667 38.25 -20.82 20.35
N LYS A 668 37.05 -21.40 20.47
CA LYS A 668 36.37 -21.57 21.76
C LYS A 668 37.00 -22.70 22.56
N ASN A 669 37.55 -23.70 21.88
CA ASN A 669 38.19 -24.83 22.52
C ASN A 669 39.71 -24.59 22.77
N ASN A 670 40.26 -23.46 22.30
CA ASN A 670 41.67 -23.07 22.38
C ASN A 670 42.63 -24.10 21.78
N ASP A 671 42.20 -24.78 20.70
CA ASP A 671 43.01 -25.79 20.02
C ASP A 671 43.93 -25.20 18.93
N GLY A 672 43.82 -23.89 18.67
CA GLY A 672 44.61 -23.16 17.68
C GLY A 672 43.98 -23.11 16.29
N TYR A 673 42.76 -23.64 16.12
CA TYR A 673 42.04 -23.72 14.84
C TYR A 673 40.60 -23.19 14.98
N ILE A 674 40.05 -22.67 13.88
CA ILE A 674 38.63 -22.34 13.77
C ILE A 674 37.93 -23.36 12.89
N THR A 675 36.88 -23.96 13.42
CA THR A 675 36.02 -24.94 12.72
C THR A 675 34.62 -24.39 12.44
N GLU A 676 33.84 -25.08 11.59
CA GLU A 676 32.48 -24.68 11.22
C GLU A 676 31.56 -24.56 12.46
N ASP A 677 31.74 -25.49 13.40
CA ASP A 677 30.99 -25.55 14.65
C ASP A 677 31.21 -24.33 15.56
N GLU A 678 32.37 -23.69 15.47
CA GLU A 678 32.70 -22.49 16.25
C GLU A 678 32.20 -21.20 15.59
N MET A 679 31.84 -21.28 14.30
CA MET A 679 31.32 -20.18 13.49
C MET A 679 29.80 -20.10 13.45
N THR A 680 29.09 -21.16 13.81
CA THR A 680 27.63 -21.15 13.94
C THR A 680 27.18 -20.50 15.26
N ARG A 681 26.37 -19.44 15.17
CA ARG A 681 25.69 -18.83 16.33
C ARG A 681 24.60 -19.78 16.84
N ARG A 682 24.92 -20.64 17.80
CA ARG A 682 23.92 -21.21 18.72
C ARG A 682 23.72 -20.28 19.91
N GLY A 683 22.50 -19.77 20.06
CA GLY A 683 21.96 -19.27 21.32
C GLY A 683 21.70 -17.76 21.42
N ARG A 684 20.51 -17.32 21.03
CA ARG A 684 19.47 -16.81 21.93
C ARG A 684 18.19 -16.49 21.17
#